data_AF-A0A9W6ZDF9-F1
#
_entry.id   AF-A0A9W6ZDF9-F1
#
_cell.length_a   1.000
_cell.length_b   1.000
_cell.length_c   1.000
_cell.angle_alpha   90.00
_cell.angle_beta   90.00
_cell.angle_gamma   90.00
#
_symmetry.space_group_name_H-M   'P 1'
#
loop_
_entity.id
_entity.type
_entity.pdbx_description
1 polymer ?
#
loop_
_entity_poly.entity_id
_entity_poly.type
_entity_poly.pdbx_seq_one_letter_code
_entity_poly.pdbx_strand_id
1 'polypeptide(L)'
;MEATGELGKSLSGTAKGRKHSGKKLAPLNPDPPKRFTKKDLLEACRKQAPAFDQSALILRRKMRLNNVTPGVRAEDPDVGSQVKVMDNGVKTNAKKFNEYKLIADRLTTEWQLKCDELADLKKDEEALDQMINCTNPESKRIQELLVDIEKCNAKTEKKIQYRLQLNHMYSRLQRNSVSLDAHINAMEDTHGASEKELLHCENLMREIEAGRTKAIRDFEASEAAVQIERNDRLRIIGSKKNEAVNASKMEKWRNDTEKSRQELAQSLKGDLNQEEEAKLVKTLFEKEKEVLEWRAEFEQTQVVVNKLERAFREIKDATGVNSLREMVNKFSNHQEHRDRLAMEKKDAEDRLAAGKKALDKARQEFDNVKEVGFGDTDFNRDIRDKKMEEIMQEKMESKVVRATCERLEKVLVGLRQGGMGLYQRLLAYHPTLCEGGELPQLNESATTSAIEAAYDTLKMLTLTETVLGKMIDHIGGGEGSPSRFSVLPNEDENSIEDDGTIGTSNAEEESIEETANLGPANIRIVRKVAGEDEDKGAFEGDEERGDNFDDLSIDDSEAVENMVPSRTFLKMSSGRQAGEARRQAEAELKRARYQEKLDAADEKERLMLTSTTALQKQQALANSRLAKHHHPVGLPKSLTVRDDAMTKAQVFMTEMPHLD
;
A
#
# COMPACT_ATOMS: atom_id res chain seq x y z
N MET A 1 -11.06 14.39 -32.88
CA MET A 1 -12.04 14.20 -31.79
C MET A 1 -11.83 15.35 -30.82
N GLU A 2 -12.43 16.53 -31.02
CA GLU A 2 -13.84 16.85 -31.33
C GLU A 2 -14.82 16.43 -30.22
N ALA A 3 -15.25 17.43 -29.45
CA ALA A 3 -16.64 17.75 -29.04
C ALA A 3 -16.52 18.97 -28.08
N THR A 4 -17.11 20.16 -28.24
CA THR A 4 -18.53 20.57 -28.41
C THR A 4 -19.45 20.01 -27.31
N GLY A 5 -20.29 20.73 -26.57
CA GLY A 5 -20.62 22.17 -26.40
C GLY A 5 -21.36 22.29 -25.04
N GLU A 6 -22.23 23.24 -24.69
CA GLU A 6 -22.66 24.58 -25.15
C GLU A 6 -23.50 25.17 -23.95
N LEU A 7 -24.26 26.27 -24.15
CA LEU A 7 -25.25 26.87 -23.22
C LEU A 7 -24.68 27.63 -21.99
N GLY A 8 -25.17 28.83 -21.64
CA GLY A 8 -26.13 29.67 -22.33
C GLY A 8 -26.52 30.96 -21.58
N LYS A 9 -26.18 32.11 -22.18
CA LYS A 9 -26.90 33.41 -22.23
C LYS A 9 -27.83 33.87 -21.07
N SER A 10 -27.51 35.04 -20.48
CA SER A 10 -28.35 36.27 -20.53
C SER A 10 -27.62 37.49 -19.91
N LEU A 11 -27.34 38.57 -20.66
CA LEU A 11 -28.00 39.91 -20.61
C LEU A 11 -27.68 40.78 -19.35
N SER A 12 -27.40 42.09 -19.41
CA SER A 12 -27.15 43.03 -20.53
C SER A 12 -26.67 44.44 -20.08
N GLY A 13 -25.72 45.05 -20.81
CA GLY A 13 -25.48 46.50 -20.87
C GLY A 13 -24.70 47.18 -19.72
N THR A 14 -23.95 48.28 -19.90
CA THR A 14 -23.48 49.00 -21.12
C THR A 14 -22.29 49.90 -20.77
N ALA A 15 -21.18 49.84 -21.51
CA ALA A 15 -20.15 50.90 -21.56
C ALA A 15 -19.38 50.88 -22.89
N LYS A 16 -19.42 51.97 -23.68
CA LYS A 16 -18.77 52.06 -25.00
C LYS A 16 -17.33 52.57 -24.89
N GLY A 17 -16.35 51.66 -24.83
CA GLY A 17 -14.94 51.98 -25.05
C GLY A 17 -14.58 51.94 -26.54
N ARG A 18 -14.43 53.10 -27.20
CA ARG A 18 -14.07 53.17 -28.63
C ARG A 18 -12.55 53.15 -28.78
N LYS A 19 -11.99 52.05 -29.32
CA LYS A 19 -10.55 51.91 -29.57
C LYS A 19 -10.06 52.94 -30.59
N HIS A 20 -8.93 53.60 -30.31
CA HIS A 20 -8.24 54.43 -31.29
C HIS A 20 -7.67 53.56 -32.42
N SER A 21 -8.16 53.76 -33.64
CA SER A 21 -7.49 53.29 -34.85
C SER A 21 -6.30 54.21 -35.13
N GLY A 22 -5.09 53.67 -35.16
CA GLY A 22 -3.89 54.41 -35.58
C GLY A 22 -4.02 54.88 -37.02
N LYS A 23 -4.28 56.17 -37.24
CA LYS A 23 -4.11 56.80 -38.56
C LYS A 23 -2.62 57.09 -38.74
N LYS A 24 -2.03 56.46 -39.75
CA LYS A 24 -0.65 56.71 -40.17
C LYS A 24 -0.50 58.20 -40.53
N LEU A 25 0.63 58.79 -40.14
CA LEU A 25 1.03 60.12 -40.59
C LEU A 25 1.08 60.13 -42.12
N ALA A 26 0.48 61.16 -42.73
CA ALA A 26 0.68 61.41 -44.15
C ALA A 26 2.12 61.92 -44.35
N PRO A 27 2.86 61.45 -45.38
CA PRO A 27 4.17 61.99 -45.67
C PRO A 27 4.04 63.45 -46.12
N LEU A 28 4.94 64.32 -45.66
CA LEU A 28 5.14 65.62 -46.28
C LEU A 28 5.66 65.39 -47.71
N ASN A 29 4.82 65.64 -48.72
CA ASN A 29 5.31 65.95 -50.05
C ASN A 29 5.65 67.44 -50.09
N PRO A 30 6.94 67.82 -50.22
CA PRO A 30 7.27 69.15 -50.70
C PRO A 30 6.95 69.20 -52.19
N ASP A 31 5.84 69.84 -52.56
CA ASP A 31 5.62 70.17 -53.97
C ASP A 31 6.83 70.97 -54.49
N PRO A 32 7.43 70.58 -55.62
CA PRO A 32 8.60 71.30 -56.15
C PRO A 32 8.20 72.74 -56.46
N PRO A 33 9.05 73.74 -56.12
CA PRO A 33 8.70 75.14 -56.28
C PRO A 33 8.32 75.41 -57.74
N LYS A 34 7.11 75.94 -57.92
CA LYS A 34 6.46 76.17 -59.22
C LYS A 34 7.42 76.99 -60.10
N ARG A 35 8.04 76.34 -61.10
CA ARG A 35 9.01 76.99 -61.98
C ARG A 35 8.30 78.04 -62.82
N PHE A 36 8.37 79.30 -62.39
CA PHE A 36 7.86 80.45 -63.14
C PHE A 36 8.45 80.43 -64.56
N THR A 37 7.59 80.32 -65.56
CA THR A 37 8.03 80.47 -66.95
C THR A 37 8.35 81.93 -67.23
N LYS A 38 9.14 82.20 -68.28
CA LYS A 38 9.39 83.57 -68.74
C LYS A 38 8.09 84.32 -69.08
N LYS A 39 7.01 83.61 -69.44
CA LYS A 39 5.67 84.18 -69.61
C LYS A 39 5.07 84.64 -68.28
N ASP A 40 5.11 83.81 -67.24
CA ASP A 40 4.54 84.13 -65.92
C ASP A 40 5.26 85.33 -65.27
N LEU A 41 6.59 85.40 -65.42
CA LEU A 41 7.38 86.56 -64.98
C LEU A 41 7.09 87.83 -65.81
N LEU A 42 6.91 87.72 -67.13
CA LEU A 42 6.48 88.85 -67.96
C LEU A 42 5.04 89.29 -67.66
N GLU A 43 4.17 88.38 -67.26
CA GLU A 43 2.78 88.69 -66.89
C GLU A 43 2.68 89.30 -65.48
N ALA A 44 3.49 88.81 -64.53
CA ALA A 44 3.67 89.44 -63.23
C ALA A 44 4.26 90.86 -63.37
N CYS A 45 5.30 91.05 -64.18
CA CYS A 45 5.83 92.38 -64.48
C CYS A 45 4.82 93.27 -65.24
N ARG A 46 3.91 92.72 -66.06
CA ARG A 46 2.79 93.49 -66.64
C ARG A 46 1.70 93.85 -65.63
N LYS A 47 1.53 93.08 -64.56
CA LYS A 47 0.58 93.34 -63.46
C LYS A 47 1.16 94.24 -62.35
N GLN A 48 2.48 94.27 -62.18
CA GLN A 48 3.20 95.15 -61.24
C GLN A 48 3.79 96.41 -61.88
N ALA A 49 3.91 96.49 -63.21
CA ALA A 49 4.12 97.78 -63.87
C ALA A 49 2.95 98.71 -63.49
N PRO A 50 3.21 99.95 -63.06
CA PRO A 50 2.13 100.89 -62.79
C PRO A 50 1.29 101.01 -64.06
N ALA A 51 -0.03 100.84 -63.91
CA ALA A 51 -0.97 100.90 -65.03
C ALA A 51 -0.68 102.18 -65.83
N PHE A 52 -0.20 101.99 -67.06
CA PHE A 52 0.25 103.07 -67.95
C PHE A 52 -0.87 104.10 -68.05
N ASP A 53 -0.64 105.26 -67.40
CA ASP A 53 -1.72 106.13 -66.99
C ASP A 53 -2.46 106.70 -68.20
N GLN A 54 -3.58 106.08 -68.55
CA GLN A 54 -4.40 106.53 -69.68
C GLN A 54 -4.96 107.92 -69.40
N SER A 55 -5.06 108.33 -68.13
CA SER A 55 -5.39 109.70 -67.72
C SER A 55 -4.38 110.70 -68.31
N ALA A 56 -3.07 110.48 -68.13
CA ALA A 56 -2.02 111.33 -68.69
C ALA A 56 -2.06 111.43 -70.21
N LEU A 57 -2.36 110.35 -70.93
CA LEU A 57 -2.46 110.36 -72.40
C LEU A 57 -3.76 110.98 -72.92
N ILE A 58 -4.88 110.81 -72.21
CA ILE A 58 -6.15 111.49 -72.51
C ILE A 58 -6.01 113.00 -72.25
N LEU A 59 -5.29 113.41 -71.20
CA LEU A 59 -4.98 114.82 -70.93
C LEU A 59 -4.07 115.41 -72.03
N ARG A 60 -3.03 114.69 -72.46
CA ARG A 60 -2.14 115.13 -73.55
C ARG A 60 -2.83 115.16 -74.92
N ARG A 61 -3.83 114.31 -75.15
CA ARG A 61 -4.64 114.28 -76.39
C ARG A 61 -5.69 115.40 -76.42
N LYS A 62 -6.29 115.77 -75.28
CA LYS A 62 -7.15 116.95 -75.16
C LYS A 62 -6.38 118.28 -75.29
N MET A 63 -5.13 118.34 -74.86
CA MET A 63 -4.28 119.56 -74.98
C MET A 63 -3.71 119.80 -76.39
N ARG A 64 -3.93 118.91 -77.37
CA ARG A 64 -3.39 119.03 -78.74
C ARG A 64 -4.44 119.29 -79.83
N LEU A 65 -5.66 119.67 -79.45
CA LEU A 65 -6.80 119.80 -80.39
C LEU A 65 -7.61 121.09 -80.25
N ASN A 66 -6.98 122.17 -79.74
CA ASN A 66 -7.51 123.53 -79.85
C ASN A 66 -6.66 124.35 -80.85
N ASN A 67 -6.85 124.10 -82.15
CA ASN A 67 -6.48 125.06 -83.18
C ASN A 67 -7.54 126.17 -83.20
N VAL A 68 -7.25 127.33 -82.60
CA VAL A 68 -8.05 128.55 -82.80
C VAL A 68 -7.13 129.77 -82.94
N THR A 69 -6.81 130.07 -84.19
CA THR A 69 -6.39 131.37 -84.75
C THR A 69 -6.87 131.39 -86.22
N PRO A 70 -7.13 132.55 -86.86
CA PRO A 70 -6.71 133.89 -86.46
C PRO A 70 -7.80 135.00 -86.48
N GLY A 71 -7.57 136.05 -85.67
CA GLY A 71 -7.64 137.45 -86.12
C GLY A 71 -9.00 138.12 -86.40
N VAL A 72 -9.55 138.80 -85.39
CA VAL A 72 -10.16 140.13 -85.53
C VAL A 72 -9.64 141.02 -84.39
N ARG A 73 -9.52 142.32 -84.65
CA ARG A 73 -8.98 143.35 -83.73
C ARG A 73 -10.11 144.02 -82.95
N ALA A 74 -9.74 144.62 -81.82
CA ALA A 74 -10.45 145.66 -81.05
C ALA A 74 -11.36 145.25 -79.86
N GLU A 75 -11.23 146.09 -78.83
CA GLU A 75 -12.08 146.30 -77.64
C GLU A 75 -11.94 145.34 -76.43
N ASP A 76 -12.20 145.92 -75.25
CA ASP A 76 -11.60 145.55 -73.95
C ASP A 76 -12.19 144.31 -73.24
N PRO A 77 -11.42 143.69 -72.32
CA PRO A 77 -11.80 142.43 -71.68
C PRO A 77 -12.89 142.60 -70.61
N ASP A 78 -14.00 141.89 -70.77
CA ASP A 78 -15.00 141.72 -69.70
C ASP A 78 -14.35 141.04 -68.47
N VAL A 79 -14.16 141.83 -67.42
CA VAL A 79 -13.63 141.42 -66.10
C VAL A 79 -14.40 140.24 -65.52
N GLY A 80 -15.69 140.10 -65.85
CA GLY A 80 -16.54 138.97 -65.47
C GLY A 80 -16.04 137.62 -65.99
N SER A 81 -15.26 137.58 -67.08
CA SER A 81 -14.69 136.34 -67.63
C SER A 81 -13.49 135.83 -66.81
N GLN A 82 -12.57 136.72 -66.42
CA GLN A 82 -11.36 136.37 -65.67
C GLN A 82 -11.68 135.97 -64.22
N VAL A 83 -12.64 136.68 -63.58
CA VAL A 83 -13.15 136.30 -62.26
C VAL A 83 -13.79 134.90 -62.29
N LYS A 84 -14.56 134.56 -63.34
CA LYS A 84 -15.13 133.20 -63.50
C LYS A 84 -14.06 132.12 -63.65
N VAL A 85 -12.93 132.40 -64.32
CA VAL A 85 -11.82 131.43 -64.44
C VAL A 85 -11.12 131.23 -63.09
N MET A 86 -10.87 132.30 -62.33
CA MET A 86 -10.28 132.19 -60.99
C MET A 86 -11.21 131.50 -59.99
N ASP A 87 -12.50 131.84 -59.99
CA ASP A 87 -13.54 131.20 -59.17
C ASP A 87 -13.66 129.70 -59.52
N ASN A 88 -13.62 129.32 -60.80
CA ASN A 88 -13.54 127.92 -61.21
C ASN A 88 -12.22 127.24 -60.78
N GLY A 89 -11.10 127.97 -60.73
CA GLY A 89 -9.81 127.49 -60.20
C GLY A 89 -9.87 127.23 -58.69
N VAL A 90 -10.46 128.14 -57.91
CA VAL A 90 -10.69 127.99 -56.47
C VAL A 90 -11.66 126.83 -56.22
N LYS A 91 -12.76 126.74 -56.96
CA LYS A 91 -13.73 125.63 -56.87
C LYS A 91 -13.12 124.27 -57.25
N THR A 92 -12.23 124.21 -58.23
CA THR A 92 -11.54 122.95 -58.58
C THR A 92 -10.46 122.56 -57.58
N ASN A 93 -9.72 123.53 -57.00
CA ASN A 93 -8.79 123.25 -55.90
C ASN A 93 -9.52 122.89 -54.60
N ALA A 94 -10.67 123.51 -54.29
CA ALA A 94 -11.50 123.12 -53.15
C ALA A 94 -12.08 121.70 -53.30
N LYS A 95 -12.49 121.32 -54.52
CA LYS A 95 -12.87 119.93 -54.82
C LYS A 95 -11.72 118.96 -54.59
N LYS A 96 -10.53 119.23 -55.16
CA LYS A 96 -9.33 118.41 -54.93
C LYS A 96 -8.93 118.33 -53.45
N PHE A 97 -9.01 119.44 -52.71
CA PHE A 97 -8.74 119.45 -51.28
C PHE A 97 -9.74 118.57 -50.52
N ASN A 98 -11.03 118.65 -50.84
CA ASN A 98 -12.06 117.80 -50.24
C ASN A 98 -11.88 116.32 -50.63
N GLU A 99 -11.47 116.02 -51.87
CA GLU A 99 -11.13 114.66 -52.32
C GLU A 99 -9.92 114.12 -51.56
N TYR A 100 -8.81 114.88 -51.46
CA TYR A 100 -7.63 114.47 -50.69
C TYR A 100 -7.91 114.35 -49.20
N LYS A 101 -8.72 115.25 -48.62
CA LYS A 101 -9.16 115.14 -47.23
C LYS A 101 -9.96 113.85 -47.02
N LEU A 102 -10.93 113.55 -47.89
CA LEU A 102 -11.73 112.33 -47.79
C LEU A 102 -10.88 111.06 -47.97
N ILE A 103 -9.84 111.10 -48.81
CA ILE A 103 -8.84 110.02 -48.94
C ILE A 103 -7.98 109.91 -47.67
N ALA A 104 -7.55 111.02 -47.07
CA ALA A 104 -6.77 111.02 -45.82
C ALA A 104 -7.60 110.53 -44.62
N ASP A 105 -8.86 110.95 -44.52
CA ASP A 105 -9.82 110.50 -43.50
C ASP A 105 -10.04 108.98 -43.64
N ARG A 106 -10.24 108.46 -44.88
CA ARG A 106 -10.32 107.01 -45.15
C ARG A 106 -9.05 106.26 -44.75
N LEU A 107 -7.88 106.73 -45.19
CA LEU A 107 -6.59 106.11 -44.82
C LEU A 107 -6.37 106.11 -43.30
N THR A 108 -6.84 107.15 -42.61
CA THR A 108 -6.78 107.22 -41.13
C THR A 108 -7.70 106.17 -40.50
N THR A 109 -8.92 105.99 -41.02
CA THR A 109 -9.81 104.91 -40.54
C THR A 109 -9.29 103.51 -40.86
N GLU A 110 -8.70 103.29 -42.04
CA GLU A 110 -8.07 102.01 -42.42
C GLU A 110 -6.83 101.72 -41.54
N TRP A 111 -6.03 102.74 -41.24
CA TRP A 111 -4.88 102.62 -40.33
C TRP A 111 -5.32 102.31 -38.90
N GLN A 112 -6.36 102.97 -38.38
CA GLN A 112 -6.95 102.67 -37.07
C GLN A 112 -7.44 101.22 -37.01
N LEU A 113 -8.23 100.76 -37.98
CA LEU A 113 -8.68 99.36 -38.07
C LEU A 113 -7.50 98.38 -38.09
N LYS A 114 -6.39 98.71 -38.77
CA LYS A 114 -5.18 97.88 -38.77
C LYS A 114 -4.39 97.94 -37.46
N CYS A 115 -4.43 99.04 -36.72
CA CYS A 115 -3.89 99.11 -35.37
C CYS A 115 -4.72 98.27 -34.38
N ASP A 116 -6.05 98.27 -34.50
CA ASP A 116 -6.95 97.45 -33.69
C ASP A 116 -6.75 95.95 -34.00
N GLU A 117 -6.71 95.58 -35.29
CA GLU A 117 -6.42 94.20 -35.73
C GLU A 117 -5.05 93.70 -35.24
N LEU A 118 -4.01 94.55 -35.26
CA LEU A 118 -2.70 94.22 -34.68
C LEU A 118 -2.72 94.16 -33.14
N ALA A 119 -3.59 94.90 -32.48
CA ALA A 119 -3.74 94.84 -31.02
C ALA A 119 -4.46 93.56 -30.58
N ASP A 120 -5.43 93.08 -31.35
CA ASP A 120 -6.11 91.80 -31.10
C ASP A 120 -5.20 90.61 -31.42
N LEU A 121 -4.48 90.62 -32.56
CA LEU A 121 -3.51 89.59 -32.88
C LEU A 121 -2.40 89.44 -31.83
N LYS A 122 -1.99 90.53 -31.17
CA LYS A 122 -1.04 90.49 -30.05
C LYS A 122 -1.60 89.83 -28.80
N LYS A 123 -2.89 90.03 -28.48
CA LYS A 123 -3.54 89.34 -27.35
C LYS A 123 -3.61 87.84 -27.61
N ASP A 124 -3.90 87.45 -28.86
CA ASP A 124 -3.90 86.05 -29.28
C ASP A 124 -2.49 85.43 -29.23
N GLU A 125 -1.46 86.17 -29.64
CA GLU A 125 -0.05 85.78 -29.53
C GLU A 125 0.37 85.60 -28.06
N GLU A 126 0.07 86.57 -27.18
CA GLU A 126 0.32 86.47 -25.73
C GLU A 126 -0.43 85.30 -25.07
N ALA A 127 -1.66 85.00 -25.51
CA ALA A 127 -2.43 83.87 -25.01
C ALA A 127 -1.85 82.52 -25.49
N LEU A 128 -1.41 82.44 -26.74
CA LEU A 128 -0.74 81.26 -27.30
C LEU A 128 0.61 81.01 -26.60
N ASP A 129 1.42 82.04 -26.36
CA ASP A 129 2.66 81.92 -25.61
C ASP A 129 2.42 81.45 -24.17
N GLN A 130 1.33 81.89 -23.52
CA GLN A 130 0.95 81.39 -22.19
C GLN A 130 0.52 79.92 -22.21
N MET A 131 -0.07 79.44 -23.31
CA MET A 131 -0.40 78.02 -23.49
C MET A 131 0.85 77.18 -23.79
N ILE A 132 1.71 77.62 -24.72
CA ILE A 132 2.94 76.92 -25.13
C ILE A 132 3.91 76.79 -23.95
N ASN A 133 4.16 77.89 -23.24
CA ASN A 133 5.05 77.89 -22.07
C ASN A 133 4.40 77.29 -20.81
N CYS A 134 3.16 76.77 -20.92
CA CYS A 134 2.38 76.20 -19.81
C CYS A 134 2.23 77.13 -18.59
N THR A 135 2.31 78.45 -18.79
CA THR A 135 2.19 79.45 -17.72
C THR A 135 0.74 79.76 -17.35
N ASN A 136 -0.21 79.46 -18.27
CA ASN A 136 -1.65 79.47 -18.05
C ASN A 136 -2.03 78.66 -16.77
N PRO A 137 -2.91 79.18 -15.89
CA PRO A 137 -3.33 78.48 -14.67
C PRO A 137 -3.90 77.08 -14.91
N GLU A 138 -4.63 76.84 -16.00
CA GLU A 138 -5.15 75.49 -16.30
C GLU A 138 -4.03 74.53 -16.75
N SER A 139 -2.99 75.02 -17.45
CA SER A 139 -1.82 74.19 -17.78
C SER A 139 -1.05 73.76 -16.53
N LYS A 140 -0.89 74.65 -15.55
CA LYS A 140 -0.29 74.32 -14.24
C LYS A 140 -1.13 73.29 -13.48
N ARG A 141 -2.44 73.49 -13.44
CA ARG A 141 -3.38 72.54 -12.82
C ARG A 141 -3.33 71.15 -13.48
N ILE A 142 -3.20 71.08 -14.81
CA ILE A 142 -3.01 69.83 -15.54
C ILE A 142 -1.69 69.15 -15.11
N GLN A 143 -0.59 69.90 -14.97
CA GLN A 143 0.68 69.35 -14.48
C GLN A 143 0.58 68.83 -13.04
N GLU A 144 -0.07 69.56 -12.13
CA GLU A 144 -0.33 69.12 -10.76
C GLU A 144 -1.14 67.81 -10.73
N LEU A 145 -2.20 67.71 -11.54
CA LEU A 145 -3.02 66.51 -11.66
C LEU A 145 -2.23 65.32 -12.25
N LEU A 146 -1.34 65.54 -13.22
CA LEU A 146 -0.47 64.49 -13.76
C LEU A 146 0.47 63.94 -12.68
N VAL A 147 1.11 64.83 -11.91
CA VAL A 147 1.98 64.45 -10.78
C VAL A 147 1.21 63.67 -9.70
N ASP A 148 -0.03 64.05 -9.41
CA ASP A 148 -0.85 63.32 -8.44
C ASP A 148 -1.39 61.98 -8.98
N ILE A 149 -1.65 61.87 -10.29
CA ILE A 149 -1.92 60.58 -10.97
C ILE A 149 -0.68 59.67 -10.87
N GLU A 150 0.53 60.17 -11.13
CA GLU A 150 1.77 59.40 -10.98
C GLU A 150 1.99 58.91 -9.53
N LYS A 151 1.80 59.79 -8.54
CA LYS A 151 1.84 59.40 -7.11
C LYS A 151 0.79 58.33 -6.78
N CYS A 152 -0.40 58.42 -7.37
CA CYS A 152 -1.48 57.45 -7.14
C CYS A 152 -1.19 56.10 -7.82
N ASN A 153 -0.63 56.12 -9.02
CA ASN A 153 -0.16 54.93 -9.74
C ASN A 153 0.96 54.23 -8.97
N ALA A 154 1.99 54.97 -8.51
CA ALA A 154 3.08 54.42 -7.71
C ALA A 154 2.60 53.81 -6.36
N LYS A 155 1.60 54.42 -5.71
CA LYS A 155 0.95 53.85 -4.52
C LYS A 155 0.14 52.59 -4.85
N THR A 156 -0.52 52.57 -6.01
CA THR A 156 -1.33 51.43 -6.47
C THR A 156 -0.45 50.25 -6.86
N GLU A 157 0.66 50.48 -7.55
CA GLU A 157 1.63 49.45 -7.90
C GLU A 157 2.24 48.80 -6.66
N LYS A 158 2.66 49.59 -5.66
CA LYS A 158 3.11 49.06 -4.35
C LYS A 158 2.06 48.19 -3.67
N LYS A 159 0.78 48.59 -3.72
CA LYS A 159 -0.34 47.77 -3.19
C LYS A 159 -0.56 46.47 -3.99
N ILE A 160 -0.39 46.51 -5.32
CA ILE A 160 -0.48 45.32 -6.18
C ILE A 160 0.67 44.35 -5.88
N GLN A 161 1.90 44.84 -5.78
CA GLN A 161 3.07 44.04 -5.40
C GLN A 161 2.89 43.38 -4.02
N TYR A 162 2.44 44.14 -3.02
CA TYR A 162 2.15 43.59 -1.69
C TYR A 162 1.02 42.55 -1.71
N ARG A 163 -0.05 42.78 -2.47
CA ARG A 163 -1.13 41.79 -2.68
C ARG A 163 -0.62 40.51 -3.35
N LEU A 164 0.30 40.62 -4.32
CA LEU A 164 0.94 39.46 -4.96
C LEU A 164 1.79 38.67 -3.95
N GLN A 165 2.55 39.35 -3.09
CA GLN A 165 3.31 38.70 -2.01
C GLN A 165 2.39 37.98 -1.01
N LEU A 166 1.31 38.63 -0.55
CA LEU A 166 0.30 37.99 0.31
C LEU A 166 -0.33 36.77 -0.36
N ASN A 167 -0.72 36.87 -1.63
CA ASN A 167 -1.29 35.74 -2.39
C ASN A 167 -0.29 34.59 -2.54
N HIS A 168 1.00 34.87 -2.73
CA HIS A 168 2.04 33.85 -2.79
C HIS A 168 2.21 33.14 -1.43
N MET A 169 2.24 33.89 -0.33
CA MET A 169 2.29 33.32 1.02
C MET A 169 1.05 32.49 1.33
N TYR A 170 -0.14 32.98 1.00
CA TYR A 170 -1.40 32.24 1.14
C TYR A 170 -1.38 30.93 0.33
N SER A 171 -0.96 30.99 -0.93
CA SER A 171 -0.87 29.80 -1.80
C SER A 171 0.14 28.77 -1.28
N ARG A 172 1.24 29.22 -0.65
CA ARG A 172 2.21 28.36 0.03
C ARG A 172 1.61 27.73 1.29
N LEU A 173 0.93 28.52 2.13
CA LEU A 173 0.26 28.02 3.33
C LEU A 173 -0.84 26.99 2.99
N GLN A 174 -1.63 27.24 1.95
CA GLN A 174 -2.65 26.31 1.47
C GLN A 174 -2.04 24.98 0.97
N ARG A 175 -0.95 25.04 0.20
CA ARG A 175 -0.19 23.83 -0.21
C ARG A 175 0.41 23.09 0.99
N ASN A 176 0.95 23.81 1.96
CA ASN A 176 1.47 23.22 3.20
C ASN A 176 0.36 22.56 4.02
N SER A 177 -0.84 23.16 4.11
CA SER A 177 -2.00 22.55 4.78
C SER A 177 -2.33 21.21 4.16
N VAL A 178 -2.56 21.16 2.84
CA VAL A 178 -2.89 19.91 2.13
C VAL A 178 -1.79 18.85 2.31
N SER A 179 -0.52 19.25 2.36
CA SER A 179 0.58 18.33 2.65
C SER A 179 0.55 17.80 4.08
N LEU A 180 0.24 18.65 5.08
CA LEU A 180 0.12 18.24 6.47
C LEU A 180 -1.11 17.36 6.68
N ASP A 181 -2.24 17.68 6.07
CA ASP A 181 -3.46 16.87 6.09
C ASP A 181 -3.20 15.48 5.49
N ALA A 182 -2.44 15.40 4.38
CA ALA A 182 -2.01 14.12 3.81
C ALA A 182 -1.04 13.35 4.73
N HIS A 183 -0.14 14.02 5.45
CA HIS A 183 0.72 13.37 6.45
C HIS A 183 -0.08 12.88 7.67
N ILE A 184 -1.08 13.63 8.13
CA ILE A 184 -1.97 13.23 9.24
C ILE A 184 -2.75 11.98 8.84
N ASN A 185 -3.40 11.98 7.68
CA ASN A 185 -4.12 10.80 7.17
C ASN A 185 -3.20 9.57 7.07
N ALA A 186 -1.95 9.72 6.61
CA ALA A 186 -0.99 8.62 6.58
C ALA A 186 -0.56 8.13 7.99
N MET A 187 -0.49 9.03 8.98
CA MET A 187 -0.27 8.65 10.39
C MET A 187 -1.51 7.95 10.99
N GLU A 188 -2.73 8.34 10.61
CA GLU A 188 -3.96 7.67 11.02
C GLU A 188 -4.08 6.27 10.40
N ASP A 189 -3.76 6.11 9.11
CA ASP A 189 -3.71 4.81 8.43
C ASP A 189 -2.68 3.87 9.07
N THR A 190 -1.48 4.36 9.39
CA THR A 190 -0.45 3.54 10.06
C THR A 190 -0.81 3.21 11.50
N HIS A 191 -1.45 4.11 12.23
CA HIS A 191 -2.01 3.84 13.56
C HIS A 191 -3.09 2.75 13.48
N GLY A 192 -4.05 2.89 12.56
CA GLY A 192 -5.12 1.91 12.35
C GLY A 192 -4.64 0.56 11.82
N ALA A 193 -3.46 0.50 11.19
CA ALA A 193 -2.77 -0.77 10.89
C ALA A 193 -2.15 -1.38 12.15
N SER A 194 -1.43 -0.58 12.95
CA SER A 194 -0.81 -1.00 14.21
C SER A 194 -1.84 -1.52 15.24
N GLU A 195 -3.03 -0.91 15.33
CA GLU A 195 -4.13 -1.41 16.17
C GLU A 195 -4.66 -2.79 15.72
N LYS A 196 -4.71 -3.04 14.40
CA LYS A 196 -5.11 -4.36 13.85
C LYS A 196 -4.04 -5.42 14.12
N GLU A 197 -2.77 -5.06 13.98
CA GLU A 197 -1.64 -5.94 14.32
C GLU A 197 -1.63 -6.27 15.83
N LEU A 198 -1.87 -5.28 16.69
CA LEU A 198 -2.00 -5.50 18.14
C LEU A 198 -3.14 -6.46 18.45
N LEU A 199 -4.32 -6.28 17.85
CA LEU A 199 -5.46 -7.18 18.03
C LEU A 199 -5.18 -8.59 17.49
N HIS A 200 -4.42 -8.73 16.40
CA HIS A 200 -3.96 -10.03 15.90
C HIS A 200 -2.99 -10.71 16.88
N CYS A 201 -2.01 -9.97 17.41
CA CYS A 201 -1.10 -10.45 18.45
C CYS A 201 -1.84 -10.86 19.73
N GLU A 202 -2.88 -10.14 20.15
CA GLU A 202 -3.72 -10.56 21.28
C GLU A 202 -4.49 -11.87 20.98
N ASN A 203 -4.98 -12.06 19.76
CA ASN A 203 -5.64 -13.30 19.37
C ASN A 203 -4.65 -14.49 19.42
N LEU A 204 -3.45 -14.33 18.84
CA LEU A 204 -2.38 -15.33 18.92
C LEU A 204 -1.98 -15.66 20.36
N MET A 205 -1.88 -14.65 21.23
CA MET A 205 -1.62 -14.86 22.67
C MET A 205 -2.72 -15.70 23.33
N ARG A 206 -4.00 -15.43 23.04
CA ARG A 206 -5.14 -16.22 23.57
C ARG A 206 -5.14 -17.66 23.01
N GLU A 207 -4.73 -17.86 21.76
CA GLU A 207 -4.56 -19.21 21.17
C GLU A 207 -3.41 -19.98 21.83
N ILE A 208 -2.26 -19.33 22.09
CA ILE A 208 -1.13 -19.91 22.81
C ILE A 208 -1.53 -20.26 24.25
N GLU A 209 -2.26 -19.38 24.95
CA GLU A 209 -2.80 -19.65 26.28
C GLU A 209 -3.77 -20.84 26.27
N ALA A 210 -4.68 -20.91 25.30
CA ALA A 210 -5.59 -22.05 25.13
C ALA A 210 -4.81 -23.36 24.89
N GLY A 211 -3.84 -23.34 23.98
CA GLY A 211 -2.94 -24.47 23.69
C GLY A 211 -2.15 -24.92 24.92
N ARG A 212 -1.59 -23.98 25.70
CA ARG A 212 -0.91 -24.26 26.97
C ARG A 212 -1.85 -24.93 27.98
N THR A 213 -3.08 -24.41 28.17
CA THR A 213 -4.03 -25.05 29.10
C THR A 213 -4.45 -26.45 28.64
N LYS A 214 -4.52 -26.69 27.32
CA LYS A 214 -4.76 -28.03 26.79
C LYS A 214 -3.59 -28.97 27.11
N ALA A 215 -2.36 -28.58 26.78
CA ALA A 215 -1.17 -29.38 27.06
C ALA A 215 -0.99 -29.72 28.54
N ILE A 216 -1.34 -28.79 29.45
CA ILE A 216 -1.33 -29.05 30.91
C ILE A 216 -2.38 -30.12 31.28
N ARG A 217 -3.62 -30.02 30.78
CA ARG A 217 -4.65 -31.05 31.06
C ARG A 217 -4.28 -32.42 30.50
N ASP A 218 -3.71 -32.45 29.29
CA ASP A 218 -3.27 -33.69 28.64
C ASP A 218 -2.11 -34.34 29.43
N PHE A 219 -1.19 -33.53 29.98
CA PHE A 219 -0.13 -33.97 30.89
C PHE A 219 -0.68 -34.51 32.22
N GLU A 220 -1.55 -33.77 32.90
CA GLU A 220 -2.19 -34.19 34.16
C GLU A 220 -2.98 -35.51 33.99
N ALA A 221 -3.68 -35.67 32.87
CA ALA A 221 -4.38 -36.91 32.53
C ALA A 221 -3.42 -38.09 32.31
N SER A 222 -2.29 -37.86 31.64
CA SER A 222 -1.24 -38.87 31.44
C SER A 222 -0.57 -39.27 32.77
N GLU A 223 -0.27 -38.30 33.64
CA GLU A 223 0.28 -38.57 34.97
C GLU A 223 -0.69 -39.42 35.82
N ALA A 224 -1.98 -39.07 35.82
CA ALA A 224 -3.00 -39.85 36.50
C ALA A 224 -3.11 -41.28 35.96
N ALA A 225 -3.08 -41.47 34.63
CA ALA A 225 -3.11 -42.80 34.00
C ALA A 225 -1.88 -43.65 34.40
N VAL A 226 -0.68 -43.08 34.34
CA VAL A 226 0.57 -43.75 34.77
C VAL A 226 0.52 -44.12 36.25
N GLN A 227 -0.08 -43.28 37.10
CA GLN A 227 -0.19 -43.57 38.52
C GLN A 227 -1.22 -44.69 38.82
N ILE A 228 -2.32 -44.77 38.06
CA ILE A 228 -3.24 -45.91 38.12
C ILE A 228 -2.52 -47.21 37.72
N GLU A 229 -1.80 -47.21 36.60
CA GLU A 229 -1.02 -48.38 36.18
C GLU A 229 0.04 -48.80 37.21
N ARG A 230 0.74 -47.85 37.85
CA ARG A 230 1.68 -48.15 38.92
C ARG A 230 1.01 -48.84 40.10
N ASN A 231 -0.16 -48.35 40.52
CA ASN A 231 -0.93 -48.94 41.61
C ASN A 231 -1.43 -50.36 41.26
N ASP A 232 -1.92 -50.58 40.04
CA ASP A 232 -2.34 -51.91 39.57
C ASP A 232 -1.15 -52.88 39.47
N ARG A 233 0.00 -52.45 38.94
CA ARG A 233 1.24 -53.24 38.90
C ARG A 233 1.70 -53.62 40.32
N LEU A 234 1.66 -52.68 41.27
CA LEU A 234 1.98 -52.95 42.67
C LEU A 234 1.00 -53.96 43.31
N ARG A 235 -0.31 -53.85 43.02
CA ARG A 235 -1.32 -54.83 43.46
C ARG A 235 -1.04 -56.23 42.91
N ILE A 236 -0.72 -56.34 41.62
CA ILE A 236 -0.38 -57.62 40.96
C ILE A 236 0.90 -58.21 41.57
N ILE A 237 1.96 -57.41 41.75
CA ILE A 237 3.21 -57.85 42.38
C ILE A 237 2.96 -58.30 43.83
N GLY A 238 2.11 -57.60 44.60
CA GLY A 238 1.70 -58.00 45.94
C GLY A 238 0.99 -59.36 45.94
N SER A 239 0.04 -59.57 45.03
CA SER A 239 -0.64 -60.85 44.85
C SER A 239 0.35 -61.98 44.52
N LYS A 240 1.27 -61.76 43.57
CA LYS A 240 2.28 -62.76 43.17
C LYS A 240 3.32 -63.05 44.26
N LYS A 241 3.70 -62.06 45.08
CA LYS A 241 4.52 -62.29 46.28
C LYS A 241 3.79 -63.18 47.30
N ASN A 242 2.51 -62.92 47.56
CA ASN A 242 1.72 -63.75 48.48
C ASN A 242 1.55 -65.19 47.96
N GLU A 243 1.32 -65.36 46.66
CA GLU A 243 1.26 -66.66 45.99
C GLU A 243 2.58 -67.44 46.13
N ALA A 244 3.72 -66.78 45.86
CA ALA A 244 5.05 -67.37 46.01
C ALA A 244 5.38 -67.74 47.48
N VAL A 245 5.01 -66.90 48.44
CA VAL A 245 5.17 -67.20 49.88
C VAL A 245 4.33 -68.41 50.29
N ASN A 246 3.09 -68.52 49.79
CA ASN A 246 2.25 -69.69 50.06
C ASN A 246 2.79 -70.95 49.38
N ALA A 247 3.28 -70.86 48.13
CA ALA A 247 3.92 -71.99 47.45
C ALA A 247 5.16 -72.50 48.22
N SER A 248 6.02 -71.60 48.70
CA SER A 248 7.19 -71.96 49.53
C SER A 248 6.80 -72.61 50.86
N LYS A 249 5.70 -72.18 51.51
CA LYS A 249 5.15 -72.86 52.69
C LYS A 249 4.68 -74.28 52.36
N MET A 250 3.99 -74.48 51.24
CA MET A 250 3.52 -75.79 50.78
C MET A 250 4.67 -76.72 50.34
N GLU A 251 5.78 -76.17 49.85
CA GLU A 251 7.01 -76.90 49.56
C GLU A 251 7.71 -77.34 50.85
N LYS A 252 7.88 -76.44 51.83
CA LYS A 252 8.42 -76.79 53.15
C LYS A 252 7.60 -77.88 53.83
N TRP A 253 6.27 -77.72 53.88
CA TRP A 253 5.37 -78.73 54.44
C TRP A 253 5.47 -80.09 53.73
N ARG A 254 5.63 -80.11 52.40
CA ARG A 254 5.90 -81.35 51.65
C ARG A 254 7.24 -81.95 52.04
N ASN A 255 8.32 -81.17 52.05
CA ASN A 255 9.67 -81.64 52.40
C ASN A 255 9.74 -82.15 53.85
N ASP A 256 9.05 -81.51 54.79
CA ASP A 256 8.99 -81.96 56.18
C ASP A 256 8.17 -83.25 56.31
N THR A 257 7.06 -83.38 55.57
CA THR A 257 6.28 -84.63 55.48
C THR A 257 7.07 -85.78 54.83
N GLU A 258 7.83 -85.48 53.78
CA GLU A 258 8.72 -86.41 53.08
C GLU A 258 9.84 -86.87 54.01
N LYS A 259 10.47 -85.96 54.76
CA LYS A 259 11.47 -86.27 55.78
C LYS A 259 10.89 -87.14 56.89
N SER A 260 9.75 -86.80 57.49
CA SER A 260 9.14 -87.65 58.51
C SER A 260 8.77 -89.04 57.99
N ARG A 261 8.40 -89.18 56.71
CA ARG A 261 8.23 -90.49 56.05
C ARG A 261 9.54 -91.23 55.84
N GLN A 262 10.61 -90.53 55.44
CA GLN A 262 11.94 -91.10 55.24
C GLN A 262 12.60 -91.50 56.56
N GLU A 263 12.47 -90.70 57.62
CA GLU A 263 12.90 -91.00 58.99
C GLU A 263 12.15 -92.21 59.54
N LEU A 264 10.82 -92.27 59.35
CA LEU A 264 10.03 -93.45 59.69
C LEU A 264 10.47 -94.69 58.89
N ALA A 265 10.70 -94.56 57.59
CA ALA A 265 11.18 -95.65 56.73
C ALA A 265 12.60 -96.10 57.06
N GLN A 266 13.50 -95.19 57.48
CA GLN A 266 14.84 -95.50 57.95
C GLN A 266 14.80 -96.19 59.31
N SER A 267 13.95 -95.75 60.25
CA SER A 267 13.74 -96.42 61.53
C SER A 267 13.13 -97.83 61.38
N LEU A 268 12.33 -98.06 60.32
CA LEU A 268 11.78 -99.37 59.96
C LEU A 268 12.78 -100.27 59.22
N LYS A 269 13.82 -99.70 58.60
CA LYS A 269 14.85 -100.42 57.84
C LYS A 269 16.07 -100.73 58.73
N GLY A 270 15.80 -101.17 59.96
CA GLY A 270 16.79 -101.31 61.04
C GLY A 270 18.02 -102.14 60.66
N ASP A 271 19.18 -101.64 61.08
CA ASP A 271 20.54 -102.19 61.12
C ASP A 271 21.05 -103.03 59.93
N LEU A 272 22.16 -102.54 59.34
CA LEU A 272 23.06 -103.36 58.52
C LEU A 272 24.28 -103.80 59.33
N ASN A 273 24.88 -104.90 58.90
CA ASN A 273 25.79 -105.71 59.70
C ASN A 273 27.26 -105.24 59.61
N GLN A 274 28.11 -105.59 60.57
CA GLN A 274 29.53 -105.16 60.61
C GLN A 274 30.34 -105.59 59.35
N GLU A 275 29.94 -106.65 58.66
CA GLU A 275 30.57 -107.06 57.39
C GLU A 275 30.18 -106.20 56.19
N GLU A 276 29.02 -105.55 56.23
CA GLU A 276 28.59 -104.59 55.21
C GLU A 276 29.22 -103.23 55.48
N GLU A 277 29.42 -102.85 56.74
CA GLU A 277 30.22 -101.69 57.14
C GLU A 277 31.66 -101.79 56.61
N ALA A 278 32.31 -102.96 56.69
CA ALA A 278 33.65 -103.18 56.15
C ALA A 278 33.73 -103.11 54.61
N LYS A 279 32.68 -103.56 53.91
CA LYS A 279 32.57 -103.38 52.44
C LYS A 279 32.28 -101.93 52.08
N LEU A 280 31.41 -101.28 52.85
CA LEU A 280 31.08 -99.86 52.70
C LEU A 280 32.33 -99.00 52.88
N VAL A 281 33.17 -99.26 53.90
CA VAL A 281 34.46 -98.58 54.13
C VAL A 281 35.41 -98.74 52.95
N LYS A 282 35.51 -99.92 52.32
CA LYS A 282 36.33 -100.08 51.11
C LYS A 282 35.78 -99.29 49.92
N THR A 283 34.47 -99.38 49.67
CA THR A 283 33.83 -98.59 48.60
C THR A 283 33.87 -97.10 48.89
N LEU A 284 33.84 -96.68 50.16
CA LEU A 284 34.00 -95.29 50.60
C LEU A 284 35.43 -94.82 50.35
N PHE A 285 36.45 -95.63 50.60
CA PHE A 285 37.85 -95.26 50.33
C PHE A 285 38.12 -95.13 48.82
N GLU A 286 37.59 -96.04 48.00
CA GLU A 286 37.66 -95.95 46.53
C GLU A 286 36.87 -94.73 46.02
N LYS A 287 35.67 -94.49 46.55
CA LYS A 287 34.88 -93.29 46.23
C LYS A 287 35.48 -92.01 46.78
N GLU A 288 36.22 -92.03 47.89
CA GLU A 288 36.92 -90.88 48.46
C GLU A 288 38.13 -90.51 47.60
N LYS A 289 38.85 -91.51 47.06
CA LYS A 289 39.89 -91.29 46.05
C LYS A 289 39.32 -90.71 44.75
N GLU A 290 38.25 -91.31 44.21
CA GLU A 290 37.56 -90.76 43.04
C GLU A 290 37.05 -89.33 43.34
N VAL A 291 36.44 -89.08 44.50
CA VAL A 291 35.96 -87.75 44.90
C VAL A 291 37.11 -86.76 45.09
N LEU A 292 38.31 -87.17 45.48
CA LEU A 292 39.49 -86.32 45.50
C LEU A 292 39.97 -85.95 44.10
N GLU A 293 39.97 -86.91 43.16
CA GLU A 293 40.31 -86.68 41.75
C GLU A 293 39.25 -85.76 41.08
N TRP A 294 37.96 -86.06 41.24
CA TRP A 294 36.85 -85.21 40.81
C TRP A 294 36.85 -83.84 41.49
N ARG A 295 37.25 -83.71 42.76
CA ARG A 295 37.41 -82.41 43.43
C ARG A 295 38.56 -81.62 42.84
N ALA A 296 39.67 -82.25 42.49
CA ALA A 296 40.79 -81.57 41.84
C ALA A 296 40.43 -81.08 40.42
N GLU A 297 39.72 -81.89 39.63
CA GLU A 297 39.20 -81.48 38.32
C GLU A 297 38.11 -80.40 38.44
N PHE A 298 37.22 -80.53 39.42
CA PHE A 298 36.21 -79.52 39.73
C PHE A 298 36.86 -78.22 40.21
N GLU A 299 37.91 -78.26 41.01
CA GLU A 299 38.63 -77.08 41.49
C GLU A 299 39.39 -76.38 40.35
N GLN A 300 40.01 -77.14 39.43
CA GLN A 300 40.62 -76.58 38.22
C GLN A 300 39.58 -75.92 37.31
N THR A 301 38.45 -76.59 37.03
CA THR A 301 37.37 -76.03 36.22
C THR A 301 36.70 -74.83 36.91
N GLN A 302 36.50 -74.87 38.22
CA GLN A 302 36.00 -73.75 39.03
C GLN A 302 36.99 -72.56 39.02
N VAL A 303 38.31 -72.79 39.02
CA VAL A 303 39.31 -71.71 38.83
C VAL A 303 39.19 -71.08 37.44
N VAL A 304 38.94 -71.86 36.39
CA VAL A 304 38.70 -71.34 35.04
C VAL A 304 37.39 -70.56 34.97
N VAL A 305 36.29 -71.08 35.53
CA VAL A 305 34.99 -70.39 35.62
C VAL A 305 35.11 -69.10 36.43
N ASN A 306 35.77 -69.11 37.59
CA ASN A 306 36.02 -67.93 38.41
C ASN A 306 36.91 -66.88 37.70
N LYS A 307 37.79 -67.28 36.77
CA LYS A 307 38.54 -66.36 35.91
C LYS A 307 37.65 -65.75 34.83
N LEU A 308 36.84 -66.57 34.16
CA LEU A 308 35.89 -66.13 33.14
C LEU A 308 34.82 -65.20 33.73
N GLU A 309 34.25 -65.51 34.90
CA GLU A 309 33.31 -64.65 35.61
C GLU A 309 33.91 -63.31 36.04
N ARG A 310 35.21 -63.29 36.42
CA ARG A 310 35.89 -62.06 36.81
C ARG A 310 36.13 -61.18 35.59
N ALA A 311 36.63 -61.74 34.48
CA ALA A 311 36.72 -61.04 33.21
C ALA A 311 35.34 -60.56 32.72
N PHE A 312 34.29 -61.36 32.90
CA PHE A 312 32.93 -60.99 32.51
C PHE A 312 32.35 -59.87 33.39
N ARG A 313 32.68 -59.84 34.70
CA ARG A 313 32.38 -58.71 35.58
C ARG A 313 33.14 -57.45 35.19
N GLU A 314 34.46 -57.54 34.96
CA GLU A 314 35.28 -56.41 34.51
C GLU A 314 34.74 -55.80 33.21
N ILE A 315 34.38 -56.62 32.22
CA ILE A 315 33.77 -56.13 30.97
C ILE A 315 32.36 -55.57 31.24
N LYS A 316 31.54 -56.20 32.08
CA LYS A 316 30.21 -55.71 32.45
C LYS A 316 30.27 -54.35 33.13
N ASP A 317 31.18 -54.15 34.06
CA ASP A 317 31.35 -52.90 34.81
C ASP A 317 31.91 -51.79 33.90
N ALA A 318 32.78 -52.14 32.95
CA ALA A 318 33.32 -51.19 31.97
C ALA A 318 32.36 -50.81 30.82
N THR A 319 31.43 -51.71 30.44
CA THR A 319 30.57 -51.53 29.25
C THR A 319 29.07 -51.41 29.55
N GLY A 320 28.64 -51.66 30.79
CA GLY A 320 27.24 -51.60 31.23
C GLY A 320 26.36 -52.75 30.68
N VAL A 321 26.94 -53.79 30.11
CA VAL A 321 26.23 -54.84 29.37
C VAL A 321 25.78 -55.99 30.28
N ASN A 322 24.50 -56.37 30.22
CA ASN A 322 23.93 -57.32 31.19
C ASN A 322 23.96 -58.79 30.74
N SER A 323 24.24 -59.07 29.46
CA SER A 323 24.27 -60.44 28.91
C SER A 323 25.38 -60.63 27.87
N LEU A 324 25.97 -61.82 27.78
CA LEU A 324 26.98 -62.18 26.78
C LEU A 324 26.45 -61.98 25.34
N ARG A 325 25.16 -62.23 25.11
CA ARG A 325 24.53 -62.02 23.80
C ARG A 325 24.42 -60.55 23.43
N GLU A 326 24.13 -59.70 24.40
CA GLU A 326 24.11 -58.24 24.23
C GLU A 326 25.54 -57.71 24.00
N MET A 327 26.54 -58.31 24.64
CA MET A 327 27.96 -57.97 24.47
C MET A 327 28.45 -58.30 23.06
N VAL A 328 28.19 -59.51 22.58
CA VAL A 328 28.54 -59.94 21.21
C VAL A 328 27.82 -59.07 20.17
N ASN A 329 26.53 -58.77 20.34
CA ASN A 329 25.80 -57.87 19.43
C ASN A 329 26.38 -56.45 19.45
N LYS A 330 26.70 -55.89 20.63
CA LYS A 330 27.31 -54.55 20.74
C LYS A 330 28.72 -54.50 20.15
N PHE A 331 29.52 -55.55 20.27
CA PHE A 331 30.83 -55.65 19.61
C PHE A 331 30.72 -55.79 18.10
N SER A 332 29.82 -56.67 17.61
CA SER A 332 29.56 -56.86 16.18
C SER A 332 29.12 -55.57 15.51
N ASN A 333 28.23 -54.82 16.16
CA ASN A 333 27.68 -53.57 15.63
C ASN A 333 28.50 -52.33 16.06
N HIS A 334 29.59 -52.51 16.83
CA HIS A 334 30.38 -51.38 17.34
C HIS A 334 30.97 -50.56 16.19
N GLN A 335 31.48 -51.24 15.17
CA GLN A 335 32.07 -50.60 14.00
C GLN A 335 31.03 -49.78 13.23
N GLU A 336 29.85 -50.34 12.97
CA GLU A 336 28.74 -49.63 12.31
C GLU A 336 28.27 -48.42 13.12
N HIS A 337 28.10 -48.57 14.44
CA HIS A 337 27.72 -47.45 15.31
C HIS A 337 28.80 -46.36 15.33
N ARG A 338 30.08 -46.73 15.38
CA ARG A 338 31.21 -45.80 15.37
C ARG A 338 31.30 -45.04 14.04
N ASP A 339 31.12 -45.73 12.91
CA ASP A 339 31.22 -45.14 11.58
C ASP A 339 29.98 -44.28 11.26
N ARG A 340 28.80 -44.63 11.79
CA ARG A 340 27.60 -43.78 11.78
C ARG A 340 27.77 -42.52 12.62
N LEU A 341 28.29 -42.65 13.85
CA LEU A 341 28.62 -41.50 14.70
C LEU A 341 29.70 -40.60 14.08
N ALA A 342 30.65 -41.17 13.34
CA ALA A 342 31.64 -40.39 12.60
C ALA A 342 31.00 -39.59 11.44
N MET A 343 30.04 -40.17 10.72
CA MET A 343 29.26 -39.46 9.70
C MET A 343 28.35 -38.38 10.29
N GLU A 344 27.62 -38.67 11.37
CA GLU A 344 26.76 -37.70 12.07
C GLU A 344 27.58 -36.56 12.68
N LYS A 345 28.75 -36.87 13.27
CA LYS A 345 29.71 -35.86 13.74
C LYS A 345 30.17 -34.97 12.59
N LYS A 346 30.54 -35.55 11.44
CA LYS A 346 30.99 -34.79 10.27
C LYS A 346 29.88 -33.89 9.73
N ASP A 347 28.67 -34.39 9.59
CA ASP A 347 27.51 -33.59 9.15
C ASP A 347 27.19 -32.46 10.16
N ALA A 348 27.30 -32.72 11.46
CA ALA A 348 27.18 -31.68 12.48
C ALA A 348 28.31 -30.62 12.39
N GLU A 349 29.56 -31.03 12.13
CA GLU A 349 30.70 -30.13 11.92
C GLU A 349 30.55 -29.31 10.63
N ASP A 350 30.10 -29.92 9.52
CA ASP A 350 29.83 -29.26 8.24
C ASP A 350 28.67 -28.25 8.37
N ARG A 351 27.58 -28.60 9.07
CA ARG A 351 26.47 -27.67 9.39
C ARG A 351 26.93 -26.52 10.29
N LEU A 352 27.78 -26.78 11.27
CA LEU A 352 28.34 -25.76 12.16
C LEU A 352 29.29 -24.82 11.41
N ALA A 353 30.10 -25.34 10.48
CA ALA A 353 30.94 -24.55 9.59
C ALA A 353 30.11 -23.69 8.63
N ALA A 354 29.04 -24.24 8.05
CA ALA A 354 28.10 -23.48 7.21
C ALA A 354 27.40 -22.37 8.01
N GLY A 355 26.95 -22.67 9.25
CA GLY A 355 26.34 -21.70 10.16
C GLY A 355 27.30 -20.57 10.55
N LYS A 356 28.57 -20.89 10.86
CA LYS A 356 29.63 -19.88 11.09
C LYS A 356 29.84 -19.00 9.86
N LYS A 357 29.98 -19.59 8.66
CA LYS A 357 30.17 -18.83 7.42
C LYS A 357 28.97 -17.93 7.09
N ALA A 358 27.75 -18.37 7.37
CA ALA A 358 26.55 -17.54 7.22
C ALA A 358 26.53 -16.38 8.23
N LEU A 359 26.92 -16.64 9.48
CA LEU A 359 27.04 -15.63 10.54
C LEU A 359 28.15 -14.62 10.23
N ASP A 360 29.31 -15.05 9.74
CA ASP A 360 30.41 -14.17 9.32
C ASP A 360 30.00 -13.31 8.10
N LYS A 361 29.24 -13.88 7.15
CA LYS A 361 28.67 -13.12 6.03
C LYS A 361 27.64 -12.10 6.51
N ALA A 362 26.76 -12.46 7.43
CA ALA A 362 25.78 -11.54 8.01
C ALA A 362 26.45 -10.44 8.85
N ARG A 363 27.57 -10.74 9.54
CA ARG A 363 28.41 -9.74 10.20
C ARG A 363 29.07 -8.81 9.20
N GLN A 364 29.68 -9.31 8.13
CA GLN A 364 30.23 -8.48 7.06
C GLN A 364 29.16 -7.59 6.40
N GLU A 365 27.96 -8.12 6.15
CA GLU A 365 26.83 -7.32 5.66
C GLU A 365 26.39 -6.24 6.67
N PHE A 366 26.35 -6.56 7.97
CA PHE A 366 26.03 -5.61 9.03
C PHE A 366 27.11 -4.54 9.22
N ASP A 367 28.39 -4.93 9.23
CA ASP A 367 29.52 -4.02 9.38
C ASP A 367 29.65 -3.12 8.15
N ASN A 368 29.44 -3.62 6.93
CA ASN A 368 29.30 -2.80 5.73
C ASN A 368 28.16 -1.77 5.85
N VAL A 369 26.97 -2.18 6.34
CA VAL A 369 25.83 -1.26 6.56
C VAL A 369 26.12 -0.25 7.68
N LYS A 370 26.91 -0.62 8.69
CA LYS A 370 27.32 0.22 9.81
C LYS A 370 28.39 1.25 9.41
N GLU A 371 29.36 0.86 8.57
CA GLU A 371 30.42 1.72 8.04
C GLU A 371 29.90 2.68 6.95
N VAL A 372 29.00 2.21 6.07
CA VAL A 372 28.34 3.05 5.05
C VAL A 372 27.26 3.96 5.66
N GLY A 373 26.68 3.54 6.79
CA GLY A 373 25.69 4.28 7.55
C GLY A 373 24.29 4.29 6.93
N PHE A 374 23.28 4.51 7.77
CA PHE A 374 21.91 4.83 7.34
C PHE A 374 21.83 6.30 6.87
N GLY A 375 22.42 6.58 5.70
CA GLY A 375 22.42 7.88 5.05
C GLY A 375 22.05 7.81 3.56
N ASP A 376 21.81 8.97 2.94
CA ASP A 376 21.35 9.10 1.54
C ASP A 376 22.53 8.95 0.54
N THR A 377 23.30 7.88 0.69
CA THR A 377 24.38 7.47 -0.22
C THR A 377 23.80 6.70 -1.41
N ASP A 378 24.43 6.80 -2.59
CA ASP A 378 23.90 6.21 -3.83
C ASP A 378 23.69 4.67 -3.72
N PHE A 379 24.48 3.98 -2.91
CA PHE A 379 24.28 2.54 -2.64
C PHE A 379 22.97 2.23 -1.90
N ASN A 380 22.59 3.05 -0.92
CA ASN A 380 21.30 2.92 -0.23
C ASN A 380 20.13 3.30 -1.15
N ARG A 381 20.38 4.10 -2.19
CA ARG A 381 19.41 4.36 -3.26
C ARG A 381 19.29 3.18 -4.23
N ASP A 382 20.39 2.56 -4.67
CA ASP A 382 20.34 1.36 -5.53
C ASP A 382 19.61 0.20 -4.84
N ILE A 383 19.83 -0.02 -3.54
CA ILE A 383 19.07 -1.01 -2.76
C ILE A 383 17.58 -0.64 -2.69
N ARG A 384 17.24 0.63 -2.47
CA ARG A 384 15.86 1.14 -2.43
C ARG A 384 15.17 0.97 -3.78
N ASP A 385 15.85 1.32 -4.87
CA ASP A 385 15.35 1.27 -6.24
C ASP A 385 15.16 -0.19 -6.68
N LYS A 386 16.10 -1.10 -6.36
CA LYS A 386 15.93 -2.55 -6.53
C LYS A 386 14.76 -3.10 -5.73
N LYS A 387 14.58 -2.70 -4.47
CA LYS A 387 13.42 -3.12 -3.66
C LYS A 387 12.11 -2.53 -4.19
N MET A 388 12.11 -1.34 -4.77
CA MET A 388 10.95 -0.80 -5.48
C MET A 388 10.64 -1.55 -6.77
N GLU A 389 11.65 -2.02 -7.50
CA GLU A 389 11.49 -2.86 -8.70
C GLU A 389 10.91 -4.23 -8.33
N GLU A 390 11.44 -4.91 -7.30
CA GLU A 390 10.88 -6.14 -6.74
C GLU A 390 9.40 -5.93 -6.31
N ILE A 391 9.08 -4.83 -5.62
CA ILE A 391 7.70 -4.46 -5.25
C ILE A 391 6.81 -4.17 -6.48
N MET A 392 7.35 -3.60 -7.56
CA MET A 392 6.59 -3.37 -8.80
C MET A 392 6.31 -4.68 -9.54
N GLN A 393 7.28 -5.60 -9.60
CA GLN A 393 7.11 -6.93 -10.17
C GLN A 393 6.04 -7.72 -9.41
N GLU A 394 6.15 -7.81 -8.07
CA GLU A 394 5.17 -8.49 -7.21
C GLU A 394 3.75 -7.90 -7.39
N LYS A 395 3.64 -6.57 -7.54
CA LYS A 395 2.36 -5.89 -7.84
C LYS A 395 1.82 -6.20 -9.24
N MET A 396 2.68 -6.50 -10.21
CA MET A 396 2.26 -6.92 -11.55
C MET A 396 1.79 -8.38 -11.54
N GLU A 397 2.55 -9.27 -10.90
CA GLU A 397 2.18 -10.68 -10.72
C GLU A 397 0.88 -10.83 -9.93
N SER A 398 0.70 -10.09 -8.83
CA SER A 398 -0.55 -10.03 -8.05
C SER A 398 -1.77 -9.59 -8.88
N LYS A 399 -1.60 -8.67 -9.86
CA LYS A 399 -2.68 -8.30 -10.80
C LYS A 399 -3.02 -9.43 -11.76
N VAL A 400 -2.02 -10.14 -12.28
CA VAL A 400 -2.23 -11.30 -13.16
C VAL A 400 -2.95 -12.41 -12.40
N VAL A 401 -2.50 -12.74 -11.18
CA VAL A 401 -3.15 -13.73 -10.30
C VAL A 401 -4.58 -13.33 -9.96
N ARG A 402 -4.86 -12.05 -9.68
CA ARG A 402 -6.23 -11.58 -9.46
C ARG A 402 -7.11 -11.76 -10.71
N ALA A 403 -6.61 -11.38 -11.88
CA ALA A 403 -7.33 -11.52 -13.14
C ALA A 403 -7.58 -13.00 -13.52
N THR A 404 -6.66 -13.92 -13.22
CA THR A 404 -6.88 -15.36 -13.42
C THR A 404 -7.87 -15.92 -12.40
N CYS A 405 -7.84 -15.50 -11.13
CA CYS A 405 -8.84 -15.86 -10.13
C CYS A 405 -10.24 -15.38 -10.52
N GLU A 406 -10.42 -14.11 -10.93
CA GLU A 406 -11.71 -13.58 -11.40
C GLU A 406 -12.23 -14.34 -12.65
N ARG A 407 -11.33 -14.78 -13.53
CA ARG A 407 -11.68 -15.62 -14.68
C ARG A 407 -12.11 -17.02 -14.25
N LEU A 408 -11.39 -17.65 -13.32
CA LEU A 408 -11.72 -18.96 -12.77
C LEU A 408 -13.04 -18.94 -12.00
N GLU A 409 -13.32 -17.89 -11.23
CA GLU A 409 -14.59 -17.70 -10.53
C GLU A 409 -15.77 -17.64 -11.52
N LYS A 410 -15.64 -16.88 -12.61
CA LYS A 410 -16.64 -16.85 -13.70
C LYS A 410 -16.86 -18.23 -14.33
N VAL A 411 -15.80 -19.01 -14.54
CA VAL A 411 -15.89 -20.40 -15.05
C VAL A 411 -16.59 -21.31 -14.03
N LEU A 412 -16.26 -21.22 -12.74
CA LEU A 412 -16.88 -22.01 -11.68
C LEU A 412 -18.38 -21.68 -11.51
N VAL A 413 -18.75 -20.41 -11.57
CA VAL A 413 -20.16 -19.98 -11.58
C VAL A 413 -20.88 -20.52 -12.83
N GLY A 414 -20.25 -20.45 -14.01
CA GLY A 414 -20.77 -21.02 -15.24
C GLY A 414 -20.97 -22.54 -15.17
N LEU A 415 -20.01 -23.27 -14.60
CA LEU A 415 -20.12 -24.72 -14.36
C LEU A 415 -21.23 -25.05 -13.36
N ARG A 416 -21.38 -24.29 -12.27
CA ARG A 416 -22.47 -24.48 -11.29
C ARG A 416 -23.84 -24.23 -11.91
N GLN A 417 -23.99 -23.17 -12.70
CA GLN A 417 -25.23 -22.85 -13.41
C GLN A 417 -25.55 -23.88 -14.50
N GLY A 418 -24.55 -24.28 -15.29
CA GLY A 418 -24.68 -25.31 -16.33
C GLY A 418 -25.03 -26.69 -15.76
N GLY A 419 -24.32 -27.11 -14.71
CA GLY A 419 -24.57 -28.35 -13.98
C GLY A 419 -25.96 -28.38 -13.35
N MET A 420 -26.39 -27.31 -12.68
CA MET A 420 -27.76 -27.16 -12.16
C MET A 420 -28.81 -27.21 -13.27
N GLY A 421 -28.57 -26.50 -14.38
CA GLY A 421 -29.48 -26.48 -15.53
C GLY A 421 -29.56 -27.81 -16.29
N LEU A 422 -28.51 -28.63 -16.28
CA LEU A 422 -28.53 -30.01 -16.76
C LEU A 422 -29.25 -30.93 -15.77
N TYR A 423 -28.91 -30.84 -14.49
CA TYR A 423 -29.50 -31.60 -13.40
C TYR A 423 -31.03 -31.45 -13.40
N GLN A 424 -31.56 -30.22 -13.41
CA GLN A 424 -32.99 -29.95 -13.42
C GLN A 424 -33.71 -30.53 -14.66
N ARG A 425 -33.07 -30.51 -15.84
CA ARG A 425 -33.66 -31.06 -17.08
C ARG A 425 -33.63 -32.59 -17.11
N LEU A 426 -32.58 -33.20 -16.55
CA LEU A 426 -32.38 -34.65 -16.54
C LEU A 426 -33.07 -35.34 -15.36
N LEU A 427 -33.42 -34.58 -14.31
CA LEU A 427 -34.12 -35.07 -13.11
C LEU A 427 -35.39 -35.87 -13.42
N ALA A 428 -36.16 -35.44 -14.44
CA ALA A 428 -37.40 -36.09 -14.86
C ALA A 428 -37.18 -37.50 -15.45
N TYR A 429 -35.99 -37.79 -15.97
CA TYR A 429 -35.62 -39.08 -16.56
C TYR A 429 -34.89 -40.00 -15.57
N HIS A 430 -34.49 -39.48 -14.40
CA HIS A 430 -33.82 -40.28 -13.38
C HIS A 430 -34.67 -41.45 -12.87
N PRO A 431 -35.97 -41.31 -12.54
CA PRO A 431 -36.78 -42.43 -12.03
C PRO A 431 -37.02 -43.55 -13.04
N THR A 432 -36.93 -43.26 -14.34
CA THR A 432 -37.20 -44.22 -15.42
C THR A 432 -35.94 -44.90 -15.96
N LEU A 433 -34.76 -44.29 -15.83
CA LEU A 433 -33.49 -44.85 -16.31
C LEU A 433 -32.58 -45.34 -15.17
N CYS A 434 -32.75 -44.82 -13.95
CA CYS A 434 -32.01 -45.22 -12.76
C CYS A 434 -32.91 -45.94 -11.75
N GLU A 435 -33.39 -47.12 -12.13
CA GLU A 435 -34.03 -48.05 -11.20
C GLU A 435 -33.15 -48.26 -9.95
N GLY A 436 -33.65 -47.86 -8.79
CA GLY A 436 -33.02 -48.06 -7.48
C GLY A 436 -32.00 -47.00 -7.01
N GLY A 437 -31.74 -45.93 -7.78
CA GLY A 437 -30.84 -44.85 -7.34
C GLY A 437 -31.53 -43.85 -6.40
N GLU A 438 -30.95 -43.57 -5.22
CA GLU A 438 -31.36 -42.41 -4.42
C GLU A 438 -30.96 -41.10 -5.11
N LEU A 439 -31.85 -40.11 -5.09
CA LEU A 439 -31.55 -38.77 -5.59
C LEU A 439 -30.49 -38.10 -4.70
N PRO A 440 -29.40 -37.55 -5.27
CA PRO A 440 -28.40 -36.82 -4.49
C PRO A 440 -29.06 -35.65 -3.74
N GLN A 441 -29.01 -35.68 -2.41
CA GLN A 441 -29.40 -34.55 -1.59
C GLN A 441 -28.39 -33.41 -1.83
N LEU A 442 -28.84 -32.37 -2.52
CA LEU A 442 -28.15 -31.09 -2.65
C LEU A 442 -28.46 -30.26 -1.41
N ASN A 443 -27.48 -29.54 -0.87
CA ASN A 443 -27.70 -28.74 0.33
C ASN A 443 -28.55 -27.51 0.01
N GLU A 444 -29.65 -27.31 0.74
CA GLU A 444 -30.57 -26.17 0.56
C GLU A 444 -30.04 -24.84 1.16
N SER A 445 -28.86 -24.83 1.78
CA SER A 445 -28.35 -23.66 2.50
C SER A 445 -27.76 -22.59 1.56
N ALA A 446 -28.29 -21.37 1.65
CA ALA A 446 -27.78 -20.19 0.96
C ALA A 446 -26.35 -19.75 1.40
N THR A 447 -25.73 -20.50 2.31
CA THR A 447 -24.40 -20.24 2.89
C THR A 447 -23.50 -21.48 2.84
N THR A 448 -23.60 -22.32 1.80
CA THR A 448 -22.60 -23.36 1.53
C THR A 448 -21.21 -22.76 1.33
N SER A 449 -20.20 -23.34 1.97
CA SER A 449 -18.78 -23.05 1.74
C SER A 449 -18.42 -23.23 0.27
N ALA A 450 -17.39 -22.52 -0.22
CA ALA A 450 -16.92 -22.67 -1.62
C ALA A 450 -16.55 -24.13 -1.96
N ILE A 451 -16.06 -24.88 -0.97
CA ILE A 451 -15.75 -26.32 -1.09
C ILE A 451 -17.04 -27.14 -1.24
N GLU A 452 -18.06 -26.86 -0.42
CA GLU A 452 -19.36 -27.57 -0.46
C GLU A 452 -20.11 -27.27 -1.78
N ALA A 453 -20.07 -26.04 -2.25
CA ALA A 453 -20.61 -25.64 -3.54
C ALA A 453 -19.93 -26.36 -4.72
N ALA A 454 -18.62 -26.60 -4.63
CA ALA A 454 -17.89 -27.41 -5.61
C ALA A 454 -18.29 -28.89 -5.54
N TYR A 455 -18.43 -29.47 -4.34
CA TYR A 455 -18.93 -30.84 -4.16
C TYR A 455 -20.36 -31.04 -4.69
N ASP A 456 -21.27 -30.11 -4.43
CA ASP A 456 -22.64 -30.19 -4.94
C ASP A 456 -22.68 -30.01 -6.47
N THR A 457 -21.78 -29.19 -7.04
CA THR A 457 -21.60 -29.09 -8.50
C THR A 457 -21.09 -30.40 -9.09
N LEU A 458 -20.13 -31.07 -8.44
CA LEU A 458 -19.62 -32.37 -8.85
C LEU A 458 -20.73 -33.44 -8.80
N LYS A 459 -21.49 -33.54 -7.69
CA LYS A 459 -22.63 -34.48 -7.56
C LYS A 459 -23.67 -34.26 -8.66
N MET A 460 -24.01 -33.01 -8.98
CA MET A 460 -24.93 -32.69 -10.08
C MET A 460 -24.37 -33.21 -11.40
N LEU A 461 -23.09 -32.96 -11.70
CA LEU A 461 -22.46 -33.42 -12.94
C LEU A 461 -22.43 -34.96 -13.04
N THR A 462 -22.01 -35.67 -11.99
CA THR A 462 -22.00 -37.15 -11.96
C THR A 462 -23.40 -37.75 -12.15
N LEU A 463 -24.46 -37.12 -11.60
CA LEU A 463 -25.83 -37.56 -11.87
C LEU A 463 -26.19 -37.34 -13.35
N THR A 464 -25.88 -36.17 -13.90
CA THR A 464 -26.19 -35.87 -15.30
C THR A 464 -25.42 -36.77 -16.27
N GLU A 465 -24.17 -37.10 -15.96
CA GLU A 465 -23.35 -38.09 -16.68
C GLU A 465 -23.98 -39.48 -16.61
N THR A 466 -24.42 -39.93 -15.43
CA THR A 466 -25.07 -41.24 -15.26
C THR A 466 -26.38 -41.34 -16.05
N VAL A 467 -27.22 -40.29 -16.01
CA VAL A 467 -28.49 -40.27 -16.76
C VAL A 467 -28.23 -40.17 -18.26
N LEU A 468 -27.33 -39.29 -18.72
CA LEU A 468 -26.98 -39.16 -20.13
C LEU A 468 -26.32 -40.42 -20.68
N GLY A 469 -25.43 -41.07 -19.92
CA GLY A 469 -24.82 -42.35 -20.28
C GLY A 469 -25.88 -43.41 -20.54
N LYS A 470 -26.86 -43.56 -19.64
CA LYS A 470 -27.98 -44.50 -19.84
C LYS A 470 -28.94 -44.10 -20.96
N MET A 471 -29.16 -42.80 -21.20
CA MET A 471 -29.88 -42.33 -22.39
C MET A 471 -29.11 -42.69 -23.67
N ILE A 472 -27.79 -42.54 -23.67
CA ILE A 472 -26.91 -42.93 -24.78
C ILE A 472 -26.90 -44.46 -24.96
N ASP A 473 -26.91 -45.26 -23.90
CA ASP A 473 -27.03 -46.72 -24.00
C ASP A 473 -28.40 -47.15 -24.55
N HIS A 474 -29.50 -46.47 -24.18
CA HIS A 474 -30.84 -46.73 -24.71
C HIS A 474 -31.01 -46.28 -26.17
N ILE A 475 -30.38 -45.17 -26.57
CA ILE A 475 -30.36 -44.67 -27.96
C ILE A 475 -29.37 -45.48 -28.82
N GLY A 476 -28.28 -45.93 -28.20
CA GLY A 476 -27.18 -46.74 -28.76
C GLY A 476 -27.47 -48.23 -28.85
N GLY A 477 -28.72 -48.65 -28.61
CA GLY A 477 -29.24 -49.98 -28.94
C GLY A 477 -29.34 -50.27 -30.45
N GLY A 478 -28.74 -49.43 -31.30
CA GLY A 478 -28.45 -49.70 -32.71
C GLY A 478 -26.94 -49.80 -32.92
N GLU A 479 -26.49 -50.89 -33.54
CA GLU A 479 -25.08 -51.16 -33.81
C GLU A 479 -24.41 -50.04 -34.63
N GLY A 480 -23.58 -49.22 -33.98
CA GLY A 480 -22.63 -48.32 -34.65
C GLY A 480 -22.64 -46.85 -34.21
N SER A 481 -21.90 -46.53 -33.14
CA SER A 481 -21.24 -45.21 -33.04
C SER A 481 -19.97 -45.29 -32.14
N PRO A 482 -18.82 -44.73 -32.55
CA PRO A 482 -17.52 -45.01 -31.93
C PRO A 482 -17.14 -43.97 -30.84
N SER A 483 -17.78 -44.03 -29.67
CA SER A 483 -17.49 -43.06 -28.58
C SER A 483 -17.52 -43.67 -27.17
N ARG A 484 -17.08 -44.92 -27.01
CA ARG A 484 -16.80 -45.50 -25.69
C ARG A 484 -15.40 -45.13 -25.21
N PHE A 485 -15.30 -44.00 -24.51
CA PHE A 485 -14.06 -43.57 -23.84
C PHE A 485 -13.97 -44.17 -22.43
N SER A 486 -13.86 -45.50 -22.32
CA SER A 486 -13.79 -46.19 -21.02
C SER A 486 -13.08 -47.56 -21.08
N VAL A 487 -11.80 -47.56 -21.51
CA VAL A 487 -10.86 -48.66 -21.21
C VAL A 487 -9.53 -48.06 -20.78
N LEU A 488 -9.41 -47.78 -19.48
CA LEU A 488 -8.12 -47.77 -18.79
C LEU A 488 -8.04 -49.08 -18.01
N PRO A 489 -7.10 -49.99 -18.33
CA PRO A 489 -6.91 -51.22 -17.57
C PRO A 489 -6.04 -50.94 -16.34
N ASN A 490 -6.52 -51.32 -15.16
CA ASN A 490 -5.68 -51.41 -13.98
C ASN A 490 -4.99 -52.78 -13.92
N GLU A 491 -3.67 -52.73 -13.77
CA GLU A 491 -2.82 -53.59 -12.92
C GLU A 491 -3.04 -55.12 -12.95
N ASP A 492 -2.04 -55.83 -13.47
CA ASP A 492 -1.45 -56.98 -12.76
C ASP A 492 0.02 -57.20 -13.17
N GLU A 493 0.77 -57.95 -12.37
CA GLU A 493 2.24 -57.82 -12.21
C GLU A 493 3.15 -58.50 -13.26
N ASN A 494 4.42 -58.05 -13.26
CA ASN A 494 5.65 -58.78 -13.63
C ASN A 494 5.91 -59.20 -15.10
N SER A 495 6.81 -58.50 -15.80
CA SER A 495 8.16 -59.03 -16.14
C SER A 495 9.03 -58.11 -17.03
N ILE A 496 10.31 -57.98 -16.65
CA ILE A 496 11.52 -58.01 -17.51
C ILE A 496 11.75 -56.89 -18.56
N GLU A 497 12.75 -56.06 -18.24
CA GLU A 497 13.92 -55.62 -19.02
C GLU A 497 13.86 -55.28 -20.54
N ASP A 498 14.40 -54.07 -20.81
CA ASP A 498 15.37 -53.69 -21.86
C ASP A 498 14.96 -53.09 -23.23
N ASP A 499 15.72 -52.04 -23.57
CA ASP A 499 16.03 -51.38 -24.86
C ASP A 499 14.91 -50.90 -25.84
N GLY A 500 15.27 -50.03 -26.80
CA GLY A 500 14.68 -50.13 -28.15
C GLY A 500 13.88 -48.95 -28.73
N THR A 501 14.39 -47.72 -28.60
CA THR A 501 14.28 -46.57 -29.54
C THR A 501 13.37 -46.60 -30.81
N ILE A 502 12.75 -45.44 -31.11
CA ILE A 502 12.19 -44.95 -32.41
C ILE A 502 10.77 -45.42 -32.81
N GLY A 503 9.88 -44.44 -33.08
CA GLY A 503 8.54 -44.67 -33.63
C GLY A 503 7.76 -43.39 -34.00
N THR A 504 8.39 -42.42 -34.68
CA THR A 504 7.74 -41.19 -35.15
C THR A 504 6.52 -41.47 -36.04
N SER A 505 5.38 -40.85 -35.75
CA SER A 505 4.33 -40.61 -36.75
C SER A 505 3.67 -39.24 -36.54
N ASN A 506 3.56 -38.49 -37.64
CA ASN A 506 3.09 -37.11 -37.64
C ASN A 506 1.59 -37.03 -37.37
N ALA A 507 1.18 -36.07 -36.54
CA ALA A 507 -0.14 -35.44 -36.60
C ALA A 507 0.09 -33.93 -36.64
N GLU A 508 -0.59 -33.26 -37.57
CA GLU A 508 -0.35 -31.85 -37.90
C GLU A 508 -1.01 -30.95 -36.85
N GLU A 509 -0.22 -30.16 -36.12
CA GLU A 509 -0.71 -29.19 -35.14
C GLU A 509 -0.62 -27.79 -35.77
N GLU A 510 -1.78 -27.20 -36.13
CA GLU A 510 -1.87 -25.85 -36.70
C GLU A 510 -1.47 -24.80 -35.66
N SER A 511 -0.21 -24.35 -35.71
CA SER A 511 0.28 -23.24 -34.91
C SER A 511 -0.27 -21.91 -35.42
N ILE A 512 -1.38 -21.44 -34.84
CA ILE A 512 -1.85 -20.06 -35.03
C ILE A 512 -0.96 -19.11 -34.20
N GLU A 513 0.17 -18.72 -34.77
CA GLU A 513 0.95 -17.57 -34.32
C GLU A 513 0.23 -16.26 -34.70
N GLU A 514 -0.75 -15.81 -33.92
CA GLU A 514 -1.27 -14.44 -34.08
C GLU A 514 -0.51 -13.47 -33.17
N THR A 515 0.52 -12.86 -33.77
CA THR A 515 1.41 -11.89 -33.13
C THR A 515 0.65 -10.65 -32.65
N ALA A 516 0.85 -10.29 -31.38
CA ALA A 516 0.25 -9.09 -30.79
C ALA A 516 0.82 -7.81 -31.45
N ASN A 517 0.04 -7.20 -32.33
CA ASN A 517 0.40 -5.97 -33.05
C ASN A 517 0.39 -4.74 -32.11
N LEU A 518 1.46 -4.58 -31.33
CA LEU A 518 1.70 -3.43 -30.47
C LEU A 518 2.13 -2.22 -31.30
N GLY A 519 1.20 -1.30 -31.53
CA GLY A 519 1.41 -0.11 -32.37
C GLY A 519 2.49 0.88 -31.84
N PRO A 520 3.03 1.74 -32.73
CA PRO A 520 4.19 2.57 -32.43
C PRO A 520 3.84 3.82 -31.62
N ALA A 521 3.78 3.70 -30.29
CA ALA A 521 3.50 4.82 -29.38
C ALA A 521 4.44 4.91 -28.14
N ASN A 522 5.60 4.24 -28.15
CA ASN A 522 6.59 4.37 -27.09
C ASN A 522 7.41 5.68 -27.22
N ILE A 523 7.04 6.71 -26.45
CA ILE A 523 7.88 7.90 -26.25
C ILE A 523 9.01 7.55 -25.28
N ARG A 524 10.17 7.24 -25.85
CA ARG A 524 11.43 6.96 -25.14
C ARG A 524 12.00 8.27 -24.59
N ILE A 525 11.76 8.57 -23.31
CA ILE A 525 12.40 9.73 -22.64
C ILE A 525 13.87 9.38 -22.36
N VAL A 526 14.72 9.71 -23.33
CA VAL A 526 16.18 9.73 -23.15
C VAL A 526 16.53 10.92 -22.27
N ARG A 527 16.88 10.68 -21.00
CA ARG A 527 17.43 11.74 -20.15
C ARG A 527 18.91 11.90 -20.48
N LYS A 528 19.19 12.89 -21.33
CA LYS A 528 20.54 13.27 -21.78
C LYS A 528 21.33 13.81 -20.58
N VAL A 529 22.43 13.14 -20.23
CA VAL A 529 23.43 13.70 -19.31
C VAL A 529 24.10 14.87 -20.01
N ALA A 530 24.05 16.04 -19.39
CA ALA A 530 24.89 17.18 -19.70
C ALA A 530 25.63 17.51 -18.40
N GLY A 531 26.95 17.39 -18.42
CA GLY A 531 27.80 17.92 -17.36
C GLY A 531 28.03 19.40 -17.60
N GLU A 532 28.06 20.18 -16.54
CA GLU A 532 28.71 21.49 -16.48
C GLU A 532 29.60 21.50 -15.24
N ASP A 533 30.75 22.13 -15.42
CA ASP A 533 31.97 21.98 -14.66
C ASP A 533 31.98 22.57 -13.23
N GLU A 534 33.02 22.15 -12.49
CA GLU A 534 33.72 22.82 -11.38
C GLU A 534 33.07 24.07 -10.72
N ASP A 535 32.88 23.99 -9.40
CA ASP A 535 33.49 25.01 -8.52
C ASP A 535 34.02 24.39 -7.21
N LYS A 536 35.15 24.90 -6.72
CA LYS A 536 35.93 24.35 -5.59
C LYS A 536 35.70 25.21 -4.35
N GLY A 537 34.72 24.83 -3.53
CA GLY A 537 34.50 25.42 -2.20
C GLY A 537 35.39 24.79 -1.13
N ALA A 538 36.59 25.33 -0.92
CA ALA A 538 37.49 24.88 0.15
C ALA A 538 36.95 25.24 1.55
N PHE A 539 37.10 24.33 2.51
CA PHE A 539 37.12 24.67 3.93
C PHE A 539 38.09 23.75 4.68
N GLU A 540 39.34 24.19 4.78
CA GLU A 540 40.30 23.69 5.76
C GLU A 540 39.84 24.10 7.17
N GLY A 541 40.09 23.27 8.18
CA GLY A 541 39.52 23.46 9.52
C GLY A 541 40.13 22.58 10.61
N ASP A 542 41.46 22.69 10.75
CA ASP A 542 42.33 22.21 11.84
C ASP A 542 42.35 20.71 12.22
N GLU A 543 43.58 20.19 12.25
CA GLU A 543 43.98 18.95 12.91
C GLU A 543 44.26 19.15 14.41
N GLU A 544 44.69 18.06 15.06
CA GLU A 544 45.35 18.01 16.37
C GLU A 544 44.52 18.30 17.64
N ARG A 545 43.96 17.21 18.18
CA ARG A 545 44.49 16.71 19.45
C ARG A 545 44.24 15.21 19.63
N GLY A 546 45.29 14.42 19.53
CA GLY A 546 45.29 13.05 20.06
C GLY A 546 45.56 13.05 21.56
N ASP A 547 45.00 12.07 22.27
CA ASP A 547 45.64 11.49 23.45
C ASP A 547 45.14 10.05 23.63
N ASN A 548 46.06 9.18 24.04
CA ASN A 548 45.89 7.73 24.12
C ASN A 548 44.75 7.30 25.05
N PHE A 549 43.99 6.27 24.63
CA PHE A 549 43.53 5.25 25.58
C PHE A 549 43.50 3.87 24.92
N ASP A 550 44.54 3.09 25.19
CA ASP A 550 44.63 1.67 24.83
C ASP A 550 43.77 0.82 25.80
N ASP A 551 43.37 -0.34 25.31
CA ASP A 551 43.05 -1.56 26.09
C ASP A 551 42.15 -1.44 27.34
N LEU A 552 40.83 -1.61 27.14
CA LEU A 552 39.97 -2.26 28.13
C LEU A 552 39.03 -3.27 27.46
N SER A 553 39.39 -4.55 27.58
CA SER A 553 38.47 -5.66 27.36
C SER A 553 37.38 -5.66 28.45
N ILE A 554 36.19 -5.19 28.10
CA ILE A 554 35.02 -5.24 29.00
C ILE A 554 34.37 -6.62 28.90
N ASP A 555 34.25 -7.28 30.05
CA ASP A 555 33.51 -8.53 30.24
C ASP A 555 32.00 -8.22 30.26
N ASP A 556 31.29 -8.58 29.19
CA ASP A 556 29.85 -8.29 28.98
C ASP A 556 28.91 -9.05 29.96
N SER A 557 29.45 -9.78 30.93
CA SER A 557 28.68 -10.62 31.86
C SER A 557 27.85 -9.85 32.90
N GLU A 558 28.19 -8.59 33.21
CA GLU A 558 27.50 -7.79 34.25
C GLU A 558 26.48 -6.76 33.72
N ALA A 559 26.42 -6.52 32.40
CA ALA A 559 25.56 -5.48 31.81
C ALA A 559 24.05 -5.78 31.85
N VAL A 560 23.66 -7.03 32.18
CA VAL A 560 22.27 -7.51 32.10
C VAL A 560 21.43 -7.17 33.34
N GLU A 561 22.04 -6.94 34.51
CA GLU A 561 21.27 -6.79 35.78
C GLU A 561 20.76 -5.37 36.07
N ASN A 562 21.26 -4.33 35.39
CA ASN A 562 20.98 -2.92 35.74
C ASN A 562 20.02 -2.18 34.79
N MET A 563 19.19 -2.89 34.02
CA MET A 563 18.16 -2.24 33.20
C MET A 563 16.92 -1.88 34.03
N VAL A 564 16.92 -0.69 34.65
CA VAL A 564 15.79 -0.16 35.44
C VAL A 564 14.52 -0.09 34.58
N PRO A 565 13.46 -0.87 34.85
CA PRO A 565 12.28 -0.90 33.99
C PRO A 565 11.54 0.45 34.02
N SER A 566 11.02 0.86 32.86
CA SER A 566 10.35 2.16 32.74
C SER A 566 9.14 2.28 33.68
N ARG A 567 8.87 3.50 34.16
CA ARG A 567 7.75 3.79 35.08
C ARG A 567 6.40 3.34 34.53
N THR A 568 6.23 3.34 33.20
CA THR A 568 5.04 2.83 32.52
C THR A 568 4.97 1.29 32.58
N PHE A 569 6.08 0.59 32.36
CA PHE A 569 6.16 -0.87 32.51
C PHE A 569 5.82 -1.32 33.95
N LEU A 570 6.41 -0.67 34.96
CA LEU A 570 6.10 -0.95 36.38
C LEU A 570 4.61 -0.72 36.70
N LYS A 571 3.99 0.34 36.19
CA LYS A 571 2.56 0.61 36.38
C LYS A 571 1.67 -0.43 35.68
N MET A 572 2.02 -0.85 34.47
CA MET A 572 1.28 -1.87 33.71
C MET A 572 1.43 -3.27 34.33
N SER A 573 2.64 -3.63 34.78
CA SER A 573 2.92 -4.88 35.49
C SER A 573 2.17 -4.95 36.83
N SER A 574 2.24 -3.88 37.64
CA SER A 574 1.47 -3.77 38.89
C SER A 574 -0.04 -3.85 38.66
N GLY A 575 -0.56 -3.20 37.61
CA GLY A 575 -1.98 -3.31 37.22
C GLY A 575 -2.39 -4.73 36.82
N ARG A 576 -1.54 -5.45 36.07
CA ARG A 576 -1.76 -6.86 35.70
C ARG A 576 -1.73 -7.77 36.94
N GLN A 577 -0.70 -7.68 37.79
CA GLN A 577 -0.60 -8.46 39.03
C GLN A 577 -1.78 -8.18 39.98
N ALA A 578 -2.20 -6.93 40.16
CA ALA A 578 -3.35 -6.60 41.01
C ALA A 578 -4.67 -7.14 40.43
N GLY A 579 -4.86 -7.09 39.11
CA GLY A 579 -6.02 -7.68 38.42
C GLY A 579 -6.03 -9.21 38.42
N GLU A 580 -4.85 -9.85 38.41
CA GLU A 580 -4.68 -11.29 38.49
C GLU A 580 -4.90 -11.81 39.92
N ALA A 581 -4.26 -11.20 40.91
CA ALA A 581 -4.48 -11.49 42.33
C ALA A 581 -5.95 -11.33 42.74
N ARG A 582 -6.65 -10.30 42.21
CA ARG A 582 -8.08 -10.11 42.47
C ARG A 582 -8.95 -11.19 41.82
N ARG A 583 -8.63 -11.65 40.60
CA ARG A 583 -9.32 -12.77 39.95
C ARG A 583 -9.05 -14.10 40.65
N GLN A 584 -7.82 -14.30 41.13
CA GLN A 584 -7.45 -15.48 41.91
C GLN A 584 -8.20 -15.50 43.27
N ALA A 585 -8.21 -14.39 44.01
CA ALA A 585 -8.97 -14.27 45.25
C ALA A 585 -10.48 -14.48 45.05
N GLU A 586 -11.06 -14.01 43.94
CA GLU A 586 -12.47 -14.27 43.62
C GLU A 586 -12.72 -15.76 43.26
N ALA A 587 -11.80 -16.41 42.55
CA ALA A 587 -11.87 -17.83 42.24
C ALA A 587 -11.71 -18.71 43.50
N GLU A 588 -10.79 -18.35 44.39
CA GLU A 588 -10.59 -19.01 45.69
C GLU A 588 -11.80 -18.82 46.60
N LEU A 589 -12.40 -17.61 46.65
CA LEU A 589 -13.64 -17.36 47.40
C LEU A 589 -14.84 -18.13 46.81
N LYS A 590 -14.90 -18.33 45.49
CA LYS A 590 -15.89 -19.21 44.84
C LYS A 590 -15.66 -20.68 45.18
N ARG A 591 -14.40 -21.16 45.20
CA ARG A 591 -14.05 -22.52 45.64
C ARG A 591 -14.38 -22.74 47.11
N ALA A 592 -14.05 -21.81 47.99
CA ALA A 592 -14.39 -21.85 49.40
C ALA A 592 -15.91 -21.92 49.63
N ARG A 593 -16.69 -21.06 48.96
CA ARG A 593 -18.17 -21.12 49.01
C ARG A 593 -18.77 -22.39 48.40
N TYR A 594 -18.10 -23.02 47.44
CA TYR A 594 -18.54 -24.30 46.87
C TYR A 594 -18.25 -25.46 47.83
N GLN A 595 -17.09 -25.42 48.49
CA GLN A 595 -16.68 -26.38 49.51
C GLN A 595 -17.58 -26.28 50.76
N GLU A 596 -17.81 -25.06 51.25
CA GLU A 596 -18.75 -24.76 52.35
C GLU A 596 -20.17 -25.29 52.04
N LYS A 597 -20.63 -25.19 50.78
CA LYS A 597 -21.89 -25.77 50.34
C LYS A 597 -21.88 -27.31 50.23
N LEU A 598 -20.74 -27.93 49.94
CA LEU A 598 -20.62 -29.39 49.96
C LEU A 598 -20.55 -29.96 51.38
N ASP A 599 -19.97 -29.21 52.31
CA ASP A 599 -19.80 -29.59 53.71
C ASP A 599 -21.07 -29.32 54.54
N ALA A 600 -21.91 -28.36 54.12
CA ALA A 600 -23.22 -28.07 54.72
C ALA A 600 -24.42 -28.77 54.05
N ALA A 601 -24.21 -29.52 52.96
CA ALA A 601 -25.28 -30.19 52.21
C ALA A 601 -25.57 -31.61 52.72
N ASP A 602 -26.86 -31.93 52.85
CA ASP A 602 -27.32 -33.30 53.13
C ASP A 602 -26.83 -34.30 52.06
N GLU A 603 -26.73 -35.58 52.42
CA GLU A 603 -26.16 -36.64 51.57
C GLU A 603 -26.81 -36.70 50.16
N LYS A 604 -28.11 -36.40 50.07
CA LYS A 604 -28.87 -36.32 48.81
C LYS A 604 -28.51 -35.08 47.95
N GLU A 605 -28.22 -33.94 48.57
CA GLU A 605 -27.78 -32.72 47.87
C GLU A 605 -26.31 -32.82 47.47
N ARG A 606 -25.47 -33.40 48.32
CA ARG A 606 -24.07 -33.72 48.02
C ARG A 606 -23.95 -34.68 46.84
N LEU A 607 -24.83 -35.66 46.71
CA LEU A 607 -24.96 -36.50 45.52
C LEU A 607 -25.38 -35.71 44.27
N MET A 608 -26.28 -34.71 44.38
CA MET A 608 -26.63 -33.86 43.22
C MET A 608 -25.52 -32.88 42.81
N LEU A 609 -24.69 -32.41 43.75
CA LEU A 609 -23.55 -31.53 43.46
C LEU A 609 -22.34 -32.28 42.87
N THR A 610 -22.17 -33.56 43.21
CA THR A 610 -21.05 -34.39 42.74
C THR A 610 -21.40 -35.31 41.57
N SER A 611 -22.69 -35.56 41.32
CA SER A 611 -23.16 -36.35 40.17
C SER A 611 -22.82 -35.66 38.84
N THR A 612 -21.99 -36.32 38.04
CA THR A 612 -21.72 -35.94 36.64
C THR A 612 -22.99 -35.87 35.80
N THR A 613 -24.00 -36.69 36.10
CA THR A 613 -25.30 -36.71 35.44
C THR A 613 -26.18 -35.50 35.81
N ALA A 614 -26.15 -35.07 37.08
CA ALA A 614 -26.82 -33.84 37.50
C ALA A 614 -26.13 -32.60 36.89
N LEU A 615 -24.79 -32.61 36.84
CA LEU A 615 -23.99 -31.53 36.27
C LEU A 615 -24.18 -31.44 34.74
N GLN A 616 -24.23 -32.57 34.01
CA GLN A 616 -24.65 -32.62 32.61
C GLN A 616 -26.09 -32.12 32.40
N LYS A 617 -27.04 -32.49 33.27
CA LYS A 617 -28.43 -32.01 33.17
C LYS A 617 -28.53 -30.50 33.41
N GLN A 618 -27.75 -29.97 34.35
CA GLN A 618 -27.66 -28.53 34.60
C GLN A 618 -26.97 -27.79 33.46
N GLN A 619 -25.91 -28.36 32.88
CA GLN A 619 -25.22 -27.82 31.71
C GLN A 619 -26.09 -27.87 30.45
N ALA A 620 -26.89 -28.93 30.24
CA ALA A 620 -27.87 -29.02 29.17
C ALA A 620 -29.00 -28.00 29.33
N LEU A 621 -29.48 -27.75 30.56
CA LEU A 621 -30.45 -26.69 30.85
C LEU A 621 -29.86 -25.29 30.70
N ALA A 622 -28.58 -25.09 31.05
CA ALA A 622 -27.87 -23.83 30.83
C ALA A 622 -27.65 -23.57 29.34
N ASN A 623 -27.20 -24.58 28.59
CA ASN A 623 -27.06 -24.52 27.14
C ASN A 623 -28.42 -24.33 26.45
N SER A 624 -29.50 -24.94 26.95
CA SER A 624 -30.87 -24.68 26.45
C SER A 624 -31.34 -23.25 26.72
N ARG A 625 -30.94 -22.64 27.85
CA ARG A 625 -31.19 -21.22 28.15
C ARG A 625 -30.35 -20.28 27.29
N LEU A 626 -29.10 -20.62 27.01
CA LEU A 626 -28.21 -19.85 26.13
C LEU A 626 -28.58 -19.99 24.64
N ALA A 627 -29.09 -21.16 24.23
CA ALA A 627 -29.58 -21.43 22.88
C ALA A 627 -30.98 -20.84 22.61
N LYS A 628 -31.70 -20.39 23.65
CA LYS A 628 -32.83 -19.48 23.47
C LYS A 628 -32.28 -18.11 23.08
N HIS A 629 -32.11 -17.94 21.77
CA HIS A 629 -31.75 -16.65 21.19
C HIS A 629 -32.83 -15.63 21.55
N HIS A 630 -32.52 -14.73 22.49
CA HIS A 630 -33.41 -13.63 22.81
C HIS A 630 -33.53 -12.75 21.56
N HIS A 631 -34.75 -12.49 21.12
CA HIS A 631 -34.99 -11.52 20.06
C HIS A 631 -34.56 -10.14 20.59
N PRO A 632 -33.75 -9.37 19.84
CA PRO A 632 -33.40 -8.01 20.27
C PRO A 632 -34.68 -7.18 20.44
N VAL A 633 -34.81 -6.56 21.62
CA VAL A 633 -35.92 -5.64 21.94
C VAL A 633 -35.87 -4.46 20.97
N GLY A 634 -37.02 -4.09 20.41
CA GLY A 634 -37.10 -3.01 19.42
C GLY A 634 -36.91 -3.42 17.95
N LEU A 635 -36.74 -4.71 17.63
CA LEU A 635 -36.89 -5.21 16.24
C LEU A 635 -38.20 -6.01 16.08
N PRO A 636 -38.91 -5.87 14.93
CA PRO A 636 -40.00 -6.77 14.51
C PRO A 636 -39.55 -8.24 14.47
N LYS A 637 -40.48 -9.18 14.74
CA LYS A 637 -40.19 -10.63 14.88
C LYS A 637 -39.70 -11.31 13.60
N SER A 638 -39.86 -10.64 12.46
CA SER A 638 -39.43 -11.06 11.13
C SER A 638 -38.01 -10.57 10.78
N LEU A 639 -37.37 -9.73 11.62
CA LEU A 639 -36.05 -9.16 11.38
C LEU A 639 -34.98 -9.64 12.37
N THR A 640 -33.83 -10.03 11.85
CA THR A 640 -32.62 -10.29 12.62
C THR A 640 -31.67 -9.09 12.64
N VAL A 641 -30.73 -9.08 13.60
CA VAL A 641 -29.66 -8.06 13.65
C VAL A 641 -28.80 -8.08 12.39
N ARG A 642 -28.73 -9.21 11.66
CA ARG A 642 -27.87 -9.39 10.48
C ARG A 642 -28.48 -8.95 9.16
N ASP A 643 -29.77 -8.66 9.11
CA ASP A 643 -30.45 -8.31 7.86
C ASP A 643 -29.95 -6.95 7.33
N ASP A 644 -30.04 -6.73 6.03
CA ASP A 644 -29.53 -5.52 5.41
C ASP A 644 -30.40 -4.28 5.72
N ALA A 645 -29.87 -3.09 5.46
CA ALA A 645 -30.56 -1.85 5.78
C ALA A 645 -31.89 -1.67 5.01
N MET A 646 -31.97 -2.21 3.79
CA MET A 646 -33.18 -2.13 2.95
C MET A 646 -34.29 -3.05 3.47
N THR A 647 -33.97 -4.32 3.79
CA THR A 647 -34.95 -5.26 4.38
C THR A 647 -35.46 -4.73 5.72
N LYS A 648 -34.55 -4.20 6.57
CA LYS A 648 -34.93 -3.54 7.82
C LYS A 648 -35.89 -2.38 7.58
N ALA A 649 -35.59 -1.45 6.68
CA ALA A 649 -36.45 -0.31 6.38
C ALA A 649 -37.83 -0.74 5.86
N GLN A 650 -37.89 -1.74 4.98
CA GLN A 650 -39.15 -2.24 4.41
C GLN A 650 -40.04 -2.92 5.46
N VAL A 651 -39.46 -3.67 6.39
CA VAL A 651 -40.22 -4.29 7.48
C VAL A 651 -40.62 -3.27 8.55
N PHE A 652 -39.77 -2.30 8.92
CA PHE A 652 -40.18 -1.22 9.84
C PHE A 652 -41.34 -0.35 9.31
N MET A 653 -41.56 -0.33 8.00
CA MET A 653 -42.71 0.32 7.36
C MET A 653 -44.00 -0.51 7.39
N THR A 654 -43.94 -1.80 7.76
CA THR A 654 -45.06 -2.76 7.68
C THR A 654 -45.37 -3.47 8.99
N GLU A 655 -44.39 -3.66 9.87
CA GLU A 655 -44.54 -4.25 11.21
C GLU A 655 -44.02 -3.29 12.29
N MET A 656 -44.80 -3.08 13.36
CA MET A 656 -44.32 -2.33 14.52
C MET A 656 -43.37 -3.19 15.37
N PRO A 657 -42.26 -2.62 15.89
CA PRO A 657 -41.36 -3.34 16.78
C PRO A 657 -42.05 -3.71 18.10
N HIS A 658 -41.69 -4.86 18.67
CA HIS A 658 -42.13 -5.22 20.03
C HIS A 658 -41.35 -4.39 21.06
N LEU A 659 -42.12 -3.76 21.95
CA LEU A 659 -41.65 -3.09 23.16
C LEU A 659 -42.08 -3.97 24.35
N ASP A 660 -41.16 -4.82 24.81
CA ASP A 660 -41.25 -5.57 26.08
C ASP A 660 -40.38 -4.86 27.15
#